data_AF-A0A1F4MPP1-F1
#
_entry.id   AF-A0A1F4MPP1-F1
#
_cell.length_a   1.000
_cell.length_b   1.000
_cell.length_c   1.000
_cell.angle_alpha   90.00
_cell.angle_beta   90.00
_cell.angle_gamma   90.00
#
_symmetry.space_group_name_H-M   'P 1'
#
loop_
_entity.id
_entity.type
_entity.pdbx_description
1 polymer ?
#
loop_
_entity_poly.entity_id
_entity_poly.type
_entity_poly.pdbx_seq_one_letter_code
_entity_poly.pdbx_strand_id
1 'polypeptide(L)'
;MAYNSNPFLERMSERTTSDMEFVRLFSPKILEKLAEDAFEGAVHVFRSAPGAGKTTLLRAFTPSALRAFWNSRTRPELAESFQKLVNRGVLTEGDSPQLLGVFLSCASGYADLPSSEGLQQEGLFRALLDCRIVLRTLRSLGALLGLGSPEQLAAIKLDYAAVPALQGIPVLDSALELATWAEEHEQRVYAQLDAFLGPLGGGLPTHVRFEGVLWLQSIQFQYEGRTVAPQRLLMVDDMHKLRRKQRTMLIDELTVMRPSIPIWLAERTVALGAELLSQGAREGRDLREYNLDKMWSDAKGLSQFVSYAQNIVDRRMKNQDVVPVGSFTQCLRDELVSSEVRAQLTEGIQRFRNEVERHQSSQRYLQWLARAEQYTNEPNVESLVELYVTRILLVRDESKRQMSLDLTLTEEELEDRDSSQVRAAAELFMHEELGIPYYFGFDRLCVMATNNVEELLALSAALYVGLQAKQVLRKAELILSPQEQEKLLRDAAGRKREFIPKSHTEGTRAQRLLDSVGAFCYDQTFAPNAPYAPGVTGVRLSRAELAKLAEPSKPLGPVGQTLERVLAECAAENLLVQRESQATGSRDSGTIFYLNRSLCVHYGLPLQMGGWRDVSVGELMKWMERRLTPNRKSLEVV
;
A
#
# COMPACT_ATOMS: atom_id res chain seq x y z
N MET A 1 18.12 -16.17 -20.03
CA MET A 1 17.58 -17.21 -19.12
C MET A 1 18.03 -16.93 -17.69
N ALA A 2 17.49 -15.90 -17.03
CA ALA A 2 17.86 -15.56 -15.64
C ALA A 2 16.70 -14.92 -14.85
N TYR A 3 15.46 -15.07 -15.33
CA TYR A 3 14.27 -14.55 -14.64
C TYR A 3 13.76 -15.49 -13.53
N ASN A 4 14.30 -16.70 -13.39
CA ASN A 4 13.81 -17.73 -12.45
C ASN A 4 14.61 -17.83 -11.12
N SER A 5 15.52 -16.90 -10.78
CA SER A 5 16.36 -17.10 -9.60
C SER A 5 15.77 -16.56 -8.29
N ASN A 6 14.83 -15.60 -8.31
CA ASN A 6 14.25 -15.02 -7.10
C ASN A 6 12.70 -14.94 -7.20
N PRO A 7 11.96 -15.75 -6.43
CA PRO A 7 10.50 -15.85 -6.53
C PRO A 7 9.76 -14.59 -6.08
N PHE A 8 10.44 -13.66 -5.41
CA PHE A 8 9.85 -12.43 -4.89
C PHE A 8 9.90 -11.27 -5.90
N LEU A 9 10.70 -11.37 -6.96
CA LEU A 9 10.77 -10.35 -8.01
C LEU A 9 9.71 -10.55 -9.11
N GLU A 10 9.04 -11.70 -9.14
CA GLU A 10 8.00 -12.01 -10.11
C GLU A 10 6.70 -11.23 -9.82
N ARG A 11 6.32 -10.38 -10.77
CA ARG A 11 5.13 -9.52 -10.68
C ARG A 11 3.87 -10.27 -11.11
N MET A 12 2.97 -10.43 -10.15
CA MET A 12 1.73 -11.21 -10.27
C MET A 12 0.61 -10.52 -11.06
N SER A 13 0.64 -9.20 -11.15
CA SER A 13 -0.37 -8.42 -11.88
C SER A 13 -0.10 -8.36 -13.39
N GLU A 14 1.08 -8.78 -13.85
CA GLU A 14 1.47 -8.69 -15.25
C GLU A 14 0.89 -9.86 -16.06
N ARG A 15 0.45 -9.58 -17.30
CA ARG A 15 -0.13 -10.56 -18.24
C ARG A 15 0.84 -11.67 -18.66
N THR A 16 2.11 -11.56 -18.28
CA THR A 16 3.20 -12.50 -18.55
C THR A 16 3.16 -13.77 -17.68
N THR A 17 2.55 -13.71 -16.50
CA THR A 17 2.41 -14.88 -15.60
C THR A 17 1.23 -15.75 -16.04
N SER A 18 1.41 -17.06 -16.12
CA SER A 18 0.32 -17.99 -16.45
C SER A 18 -0.80 -17.93 -15.39
N ASP A 19 -2.06 -18.15 -15.78
CA ASP A 19 -3.17 -18.07 -14.82
C ASP A 19 -3.10 -19.14 -13.74
N MET A 20 -2.50 -20.30 -14.03
CA MET A 20 -2.25 -21.35 -13.04
C MET A 20 -1.21 -20.95 -12.00
N GLU A 21 -0.15 -20.26 -12.42
CA GLU A 21 0.86 -19.73 -11.51
C GLU A 21 0.31 -18.57 -10.68
N PHE A 22 -0.51 -17.72 -11.30
CA PHE A 22 -1.25 -16.68 -10.59
C PHE A 22 -2.10 -17.28 -9.45
N VAL A 23 -2.89 -18.30 -9.75
CA VAL A 23 -3.78 -18.95 -8.77
C VAL A 23 -3.02 -19.57 -7.60
N ARG A 24 -1.83 -20.16 -7.84
CA ARG A 24 -0.97 -20.72 -6.77
C ARG A 24 -0.49 -19.67 -5.79
N LEU A 25 -0.10 -18.52 -6.32
CA LEU A 25 0.54 -17.44 -5.56
C LEU A 25 -0.46 -16.44 -4.96
N PHE A 26 -1.71 -16.40 -5.44
CA PHE A 26 -2.76 -15.54 -4.88
C PHE A 26 -3.13 -15.94 -3.46
N SER A 27 -3.14 -14.97 -2.54
CA SER A 27 -3.59 -15.17 -1.17
C SER A 27 -5.06 -14.76 -0.99
N PRO A 28 -5.97 -15.69 -0.66
CA PRO A 28 -7.40 -15.42 -0.53
C PRO A 28 -7.77 -14.68 0.76
N LYS A 29 -6.84 -14.50 1.72
CA LYS A 29 -7.10 -13.84 3.00
C LYS A 29 -7.54 -12.37 2.84
N ILE A 30 -7.16 -11.71 1.74
CA ILE A 30 -7.61 -10.36 1.41
C ILE A 30 -9.14 -10.27 1.28
N LEU A 31 -9.81 -11.37 0.91
CA LEU A 31 -11.25 -11.42 0.71
C LEU A 31 -12.02 -11.35 2.04
N GLU A 32 -11.43 -11.80 3.15
CA GLU A 32 -12.05 -11.75 4.48
C GLU A 32 -12.32 -10.33 4.97
N LYS A 33 -11.60 -9.37 4.40
CA LYS A 33 -11.65 -7.95 4.74
C LYS A 33 -12.55 -7.12 3.82
N LEU A 34 -13.01 -7.71 2.72
CA LEU A 34 -14.05 -7.10 1.89
C LEU A 34 -15.39 -7.20 2.62
N ALA A 35 -16.22 -6.16 2.49
CA ALA A 35 -17.57 -6.21 3.05
C ALA A 35 -18.37 -7.37 2.42
N GLU A 36 -19.38 -7.87 3.12
CA GLU A 36 -20.17 -9.02 2.63
C GLU A 36 -20.84 -8.72 1.29
N ASP A 37 -21.34 -7.50 1.12
CA ASP A 37 -22.00 -7.00 -0.08
C ASP A 37 -21.02 -6.46 -1.15
N ALA A 38 -19.71 -6.68 -1.01
CA ALA A 38 -18.73 -6.31 -2.03
C ALA A 38 -19.03 -6.96 -3.40
N PHE A 39 -19.82 -8.03 -3.40
CA PHE A 39 -20.28 -8.76 -4.59
C PHE A 39 -21.75 -8.52 -4.92
N GLU A 40 -22.41 -7.61 -4.20
CA GLU A 40 -23.80 -7.19 -4.46
C GLU A 40 -23.84 -5.86 -5.24
N GLY A 41 -25.03 -5.53 -5.77
CA GLY A 41 -25.27 -4.35 -6.59
C GLY A 41 -25.00 -3.03 -5.86
N ALA A 42 -23.84 -2.44 -6.13
CA ALA A 42 -23.41 -1.11 -5.70
C ALA A 42 -22.11 -0.70 -6.42
N VAL A 43 -21.71 0.56 -6.26
CA VAL A 43 -20.39 1.04 -6.69
C VAL A 43 -19.40 0.90 -5.53
N HIS A 44 -18.29 0.21 -5.78
CA HIS A 44 -17.23 -0.08 -4.81
C HIS A 44 -15.91 0.53 -5.29
N VAL A 45 -15.37 1.50 -4.55
CA VAL A 45 -14.15 2.24 -4.92
C VAL A 45 -12.96 1.75 -4.10
N PHE A 46 -11.97 1.15 -4.75
CA PHE A 46 -10.72 0.69 -4.15
C PHE A 46 -9.63 1.74 -4.32
N ARG A 47 -9.14 2.30 -3.21
CA ARG A 47 -8.05 3.28 -3.18
C ARG A 47 -6.84 2.71 -2.46
N SER A 48 -5.67 2.90 -3.05
CA SER A 48 -4.40 2.72 -2.34
C SER A 48 -3.21 3.30 -3.09
N ALA A 49 -2.07 3.37 -2.43
CA ALA A 49 -0.81 3.58 -3.11
C ALA A 49 -0.51 2.48 -4.17
N PRO A 50 0.38 2.75 -5.15
CA PRO A 50 0.92 1.72 -6.04
C PRO A 50 1.53 0.55 -5.25
N GLY A 51 1.41 -0.67 -5.77
CA GLY A 51 1.99 -1.87 -5.13
C GLY A 51 1.15 -2.54 -4.04
N ALA A 52 0.07 -1.90 -3.55
CA ALA A 52 -0.81 -2.48 -2.52
C ALA A 52 -1.68 -3.67 -2.99
N GLY A 53 -1.64 -4.06 -4.26
CA GLY A 53 -2.30 -5.26 -4.78
C GLY A 53 -3.69 -5.07 -5.41
N LYS A 54 -4.12 -3.84 -5.74
CA LYS A 54 -5.41 -3.57 -6.42
C LYS A 54 -5.59 -4.41 -7.69
N THR A 55 -4.66 -4.28 -8.65
CA THR A 55 -4.73 -5.01 -9.92
C THR A 55 -4.67 -6.53 -9.71
N THR A 56 -3.91 -7.01 -8.72
CA THR A 56 -3.88 -8.43 -8.35
C THR A 56 -5.24 -8.92 -7.82
N LEU A 57 -5.91 -8.11 -7.00
CA LEU A 57 -7.27 -8.40 -6.51
C LEU A 57 -8.26 -8.46 -7.67
N LEU A 58 -8.26 -7.47 -8.56
CA LEU A 58 -9.14 -7.44 -9.74
C LEU A 58 -8.86 -8.62 -10.69
N ARG A 59 -7.58 -8.96 -10.92
CA ARG A 59 -7.18 -10.11 -11.74
C ARG A 59 -7.76 -11.43 -11.22
N ALA A 60 -7.93 -11.60 -9.90
CA ALA A 60 -8.44 -12.83 -9.32
C ALA A 60 -9.87 -13.17 -9.77
N PHE A 61 -10.64 -12.17 -10.20
CA PHE A 61 -12.02 -12.33 -10.65
C PHE A 61 -12.17 -12.30 -12.18
N THR A 62 -11.07 -12.32 -12.94
CA THR A 62 -11.17 -12.48 -14.39
C THR A 62 -11.59 -13.92 -14.74
N PRO A 63 -12.28 -14.15 -15.87
CA PRO A 63 -12.77 -15.47 -16.24
C PRO A 63 -11.65 -16.53 -16.33
N SER A 64 -10.47 -16.13 -16.82
CA SER A 64 -9.35 -17.05 -16.96
C SER A 64 -8.77 -17.46 -15.59
N ALA A 65 -8.67 -16.53 -14.64
CA ALA A 65 -8.27 -16.83 -13.26
C ALA A 65 -9.33 -17.69 -12.54
N LEU A 66 -10.62 -17.36 -12.68
CA LEU A 66 -11.72 -18.14 -12.08
C LEU A 66 -11.75 -19.58 -12.61
N ARG A 67 -11.52 -19.79 -13.91
CA ARG A 67 -11.36 -21.13 -14.48
C ARG A 67 -10.12 -21.85 -13.97
N ALA A 68 -9.02 -21.13 -13.78
CA ALA A 68 -7.82 -21.73 -13.20
C ALA A 68 -8.06 -22.18 -11.75
N PHE A 69 -8.72 -21.38 -10.90
CA PHE A 69 -9.16 -21.80 -9.56
C PHE A 69 -10.08 -23.03 -9.63
N TRP A 70 -11.04 -23.02 -10.53
CA TRP A 70 -11.99 -24.10 -10.71
C TRP A 70 -11.36 -25.42 -11.15
N ASN A 71 -10.49 -25.37 -12.15
CA ASN A 71 -9.79 -26.55 -12.69
C ASN A 71 -8.80 -27.14 -11.68
N SER A 72 -8.42 -26.36 -10.68
CA SER A 72 -7.48 -26.76 -9.63
C SER A 72 -8.14 -27.05 -8.28
N ARG A 73 -9.47 -27.10 -8.22
CA ARG A 73 -10.25 -27.33 -6.99
C ARG A 73 -9.89 -28.60 -6.23
N THR A 74 -9.40 -29.63 -6.92
CA THR A 74 -9.00 -30.91 -6.31
C THR A 74 -7.57 -30.90 -5.78
N ARG A 75 -6.80 -29.83 -5.99
CA ARG A 75 -5.41 -29.73 -5.55
C ARG A 75 -5.36 -29.29 -4.07
N PRO A 76 -4.68 -30.03 -3.19
CA PRO A 76 -4.61 -29.69 -1.76
C PRO A 76 -4.08 -28.27 -1.48
N GLU A 77 -3.10 -27.81 -2.26
CA GLU A 77 -2.48 -26.48 -2.13
C GLU A 77 -3.45 -25.31 -2.38
N LEU A 78 -4.53 -25.57 -3.12
CA LEU A 78 -5.49 -24.58 -3.60
C LEU A 78 -6.88 -24.75 -2.97
N ALA A 79 -7.07 -25.79 -2.16
CA ALA A 79 -8.32 -26.06 -1.46
C ALA A 79 -8.74 -24.88 -0.56
N GLU A 80 -7.79 -24.26 0.17
CA GLU A 80 -8.08 -23.08 1.01
C GLU A 80 -8.61 -21.90 0.16
N SER A 81 -7.95 -21.61 -0.97
CA SER A 81 -8.32 -20.51 -1.86
C SER A 81 -9.68 -20.77 -2.51
N PHE A 82 -9.91 -22.00 -2.97
CA PHE A 82 -11.18 -22.41 -3.55
C PHE A 82 -12.33 -22.29 -2.54
N GLN A 83 -12.17 -22.82 -1.33
CA GLN A 83 -13.21 -22.76 -0.30
C GLN A 83 -13.57 -21.31 0.06
N LYS A 84 -12.58 -20.41 0.16
CA LYS A 84 -12.85 -18.99 0.46
C LYS A 84 -13.62 -18.29 -0.66
N LEU A 85 -13.34 -18.64 -1.92
CA LEU A 85 -14.09 -18.13 -3.08
C LEU A 85 -15.52 -18.68 -3.11
N VAL A 86 -15.71 -19.96 -2.76
CA VAL A 86 -17.04 -20.57 -2.63
C VAL A 86 -17.85 -19.92 -1.50
N ASN A 87 -17.24 -19.71 -0.33
CA ASN A 87 -17.90 -19.07 0.81
C ASN A 87 -18.34 -17.62 0.52
N ARG A 88 -17.69 -16.95 -0.43
CA ARG A 88 -18.06 -15.60 -0.90
C ARG A 88 -19.02 -15.62 -2.08
N GLY A 89 -19.52 -16.79 -2.50
CA GLY A 89 -20.46 -16.94 -3.61
C GLY A 89 -19.87 -16.64 -5.00
N VAL A 90 -18.53 -16.55 -5.10
CA VAL A 90 -17.80 -16.22 -6.33
C VAL A 90 -17.65 -17.45 -7.22
N LEU A 91 -17.38 -18.60 -6.58
CA LEU A 91 -17.32 -19.91 -7.21
C LEU A 91 -18.39 -20.82 -6.61
N THR A 92 -18.72 -21.88 -7.33
CA THR A 92 -19.62 -22.95 -6.87
C THR A 92 -18.88 -24.29 -6.88
N GLU A 93 -19.50 -25.36 -6.39
CA GLU A 93 -18.98 -26.73 -6.58
C GLU A 93 -19.57 -27.42 -7.81
N GLY A 94 -20.38 -26.71 -8.60
CA GLY A 94 -21.14 -27.24 -9.74
C GLY A 94 -20.27 -27.65 -10.94
N ASP A 95 -20.75 -27.38 -12.16
CA ASP A 95 -20.06 -27.80 -13.40
C ASP A 95 -19.21 -26.69 -14.04
N SER A 96 -19.49 -25.42 -13.73
CA SER A 96 -18.72 -24.28 -14.24
C SER A 96 -18.80 -23.03 -13.35
N PRO A 97 -17.79 -22.13 -13.42
CA PRO A 97 -17.86 -20.83 -12.76
C PRO A 97 -19.05 -20.00 -13.28
N GLN A 98 -19.83 -19.43 -12.37
CA GLN A 98 -21.05 -18.66 -12.69
C GLN A 98 -20.82 -17.15 -12.78
N LEU A 99 -19.73 -16.66 -12.18
CA LEU A 99 -19.37 -15.24 -12.19
C LEU A 99 -18.61 -14.86 -13.47
N LEU A 100 -19.14 -13.86 -14.17
CA LEU A 100 -18.47 -13.19 -15.29
C LEU A 100 -17.85 -11.87 -14.82
N GLY A 101 -16.53 -11.91 -14.59
CA GLY A 101 -15.74 -10.70 -14.38
C GLY A 101 -15.39 -10.00 -15.69
N VAL A 102 -15.76 -8.72 -15.80
CA VAL A 102 -15.44 -7.86 -16.94
C VAL A 102 -14.38 -6.86 -16.50
N PHE A 103 -13.15 -7.04 -16.96
CA PHE A 103 -12.02 -6.18 -16.60
C PHE A 103 -11.74 -5.12 -17.67
N LEU A 104 -11.68 -3.86 -17.24
CA LEU A 104 -11.38 -2.67 -18.03
C LEU A 104 -10.22 -1.91 -17.40
N SER A 105 -9.26 -1.45 -18.20
CA SER A 105 -8.19 -0.56 -17.73
C SER A 105 -8.31 0.80 -18.40
N CYS A 106 -8.36 1.85 -17.58
CA CYS A 106 -8.38 3.24 -18.02
C CYS A 106 -7.05 3.71 -18.63
N ALA A 107 -5.98 2.92 -18.55
CA ALA A 107 -4.73 3.20 -19.24
C ALA A 107 -4.82 3.05 -20.78
N SER A 108 -5.94 2.51 -21.29
CA SER A 108 -6.15 2.23 -22.71
C SER A 108 -6.50 3.49 -23.54
N GLY A 109 -5.83 4.62 -23.35
CA GLY A 109 -6.00 5.80 -24.23
C GLY A 109 -7.29 6.61 -24.04
N TYR A 110 -7.97 6.50 -22.88
CA TYR A 110 -9.11 7.39 -22.58
C TYR A 110 -8.69 8.85 -22.34
N ALA A 111 -7.44 9.06 -21.94
CA ALA A 111 -6.87 10.38 -21.70
C ALA A 111 -6.62 11.17 -23.00
N ASP A 112 -6.50 10.46 -24.13
CA ASP A 112 -6.24 11.01 -25.46
C ASP A 112 -7.48 11.74 -26.02
N LEU A 113 -8.65 11.50 -25.43
CA LEU A 113 -9.85 12.29 -25.71
C LEU A 113 -9.59 13.78 -25.36
N PRO A 114 -10.00 14.72 -26.24
CA PRO A 114 -9.74 16.15 -26.06
C PRO A 114 -10.32 16.72 -24.76
N SER A 115 -9.70 17.79 -24.27
CA SER A 115 -9.97 18.41 -22.95
C SER A 115 -11.21 19.30 -22.87
N SER A 116 -11.84 19.61 -23.99
CA SER A 116 -12.75 20.76 -24.11
C SER A 116 -14.16 20.47 -23.60
N GLU A 117 -14.82 21.51 -23.10
CA GLU A 117 -16.16 21.41 -22.53
C GLU A 117 -17.22 21.23 -23.64
N GLY A 118 -18.17 20.31 -23.45
CA GLY A 118 -19.34 20.17 -24.32
C GLY A 118 -19.94 18.76 -24.38
N LEU A 119 -21.27 18.69 -24.53
CA LEU A 119 -22.08 17.46 -24.61
C LEU A 119 -21.54 16.41 -25.58
N GLN A 120 -20.92 16.84 -26.69
CA GLN A 120 -20.35 15.94 -27.69
C GLN A 120 -19.14 15.15 -27.17
N GLN A 121 -18.26 15.75 -26.36
CA GLN A 121 -17.06 15.07 -25.86
C GLN A 121 -17.35 14.16 -24.68
N GLU A 122 -18.30 14.55 -23.82
CA GLU A 122 -18.87 13.66 -22.82
C GLU A 122 -19.54 12.45 -23.47
N GLY A 123 -20.29 12.68 -24.55
CA GLY A 123 -20.91 11.62 -25.34
C GLY A 123 -19.93 10.69 -26.01
N LEU A 124 -18.78 11.18 -26.47
CA LEU A 124 -17.68 10.36 -27.02
C LEU A 124 -17.03 9.50 -25.92
N PHE A 125 -16.80 10.06 -24.73
CA PHE A 125 -16.27 9.29 -23.60
C PHE A 125 -17.22 8.15 -23.20
N ARG A 126 -18.53 8.43 -23.11
CA ARG A 126 -19.57 7.42 -22.87
C ARG A 126 -19.60 6.36 -23.95
N ALA A 127 -19.61 6.76 -25.23
CA ALA A 127 -19.60 5.84 -26.36
C ALA A 127 -18.38 4.89 -26.35
N LEU A 128 -17.18 5.45 -26.10
CA LEU A 128 -15.95 4.66 -26.00
C LEU A 128 -15.95 3.72 -24.80
N LEU A 129 -16.48 4.15 -23.65
CA LEU A 129 -16.58 3.28 -22.48
C LEU A 129 -17.58 2.15 -22.73
N ASP A 130 -18.75 2.46 -23.29
CA ASP A 130 -19.82 1.51 -23.57
C ASP A 130 -19.38 0.44 -24.58
N CYS A 131 -18.76 0.84 -25.69
CA CYS A 131 -18.27 -0.10 -26.68
C CYS A 131 -17.20 -1.04 -26.08
N ARG A 132 -16.34 -0.52 -25.20
CA ARG A 132 -15.33 -1.33 -24.52
C ARG A 132 -15.92 -2.24 -23.45
N ILE A 133 -16.98 -1.84 -22.75
CA ILE A 133 -17.71 -2.73 -21.83
C ILE A 133 -18.28 -3.90 -22.64
N VAL A 134 -18.95 -3.64 -23.76
CA VAL A 134 -19.50 -4.68 -24.63
C VAL A 134 -18.39 -5.61 -25.12
N LEU A 135 -17.35 -5.05 -25.74
CA LEU A 135 -16.24 -5.81 -26.29
C LEU A 135 -15.52 -6.68 -25.23
N ARG A 136 -15.25 -6.11 -24.05
CA ARG A 136 -14.59 -6.84 -22.95
C ARG A 136 -15.50 -7.91 -22.38
N THR A 137 -16.81 -7.67 -22.30
CA THR A 137 -17.78 -8.67 -21.84
C THR A 137 -17.79 -9.88 -22.74
N LEU A 138 -17.90 -9.70 -24.05
CA LEU A 138 -17.97 -10.79 -25.03
C LEU A 138 -16.65 -11.59 -25.06
N ARG A 139 -15.50 -10.92 -24.97
CA ARG A 139 -14.19 -11.59 -24.84
C ARG A 139 -14.06 -12.35 -23.52
N SER A 140 -14.49 -11.75 -22.40
CA SER A 140 -14.53 -12.41 -21.09
C SER A 140 -15.44 -13.65 -21.10
N LEU A 141 -16.57 -13.57 -21.79
CA LEU A 141 -17.51 -14.68 -21.93
C LEU A 141 -16.90 -15.84 -22.72
N GLY A 142 -16.22 -15.55 -23.84
CA GLY A 142 -15.45 -16.55 -24.57
C GLY A 142 -14.41 -17.25 -23.70
N ALA A 143 -13.65 -16.48 -22.90
CA ALA A 143 -12.67 -17.03 -21.98
C ALA A 143 -13.29 -17.91 -20.87
N LEU A 144 -14.46 -17.50 -20.34
CA LEU A 144 -15.23 -18.24 -19.33
C LEU A 144 -15.71 -19.61 -19.86
N LEU A 145 -16.18 -19.64 -21.11
CA LEU A 145 -16.67 -20.83 -21.78
C LEU A 145 -15.54 -21.68 -22.37
N GLY A 146 -14.33 -21.14 -22.48
CA GLY A 146 -13.18 -21.80 -23.08
C GLY A 146 -13.18 -21.83 -24.60
N LEU A 147 -13.82 -20.84 -25.20
CA LEU A 147 -13.76 -20.58 -26.62
C LEU A 147 -12.40 -19.92 -26.92
N GLY A 148 -11.60 -20.59 -27.74
CA GLY A 148 -10.23 -20.20 -28.08
C GLY A 148 -10.12 -19.24 -29.25
N SER A 149 -11.16 -19.10 -30.07
CA SER A 149 -11.18 -18.19 -31.23
C SER A 149 -12.39 -17.24 -31.19
N PRO A 150 -12.25 -16.00 -31.70
CA PRO A 150 -13.35 -15.03 -31.73
C PRO A 150 -14.57 -15.54 -32.50
N GLU A 151 -14.38 -16.32 -33.58
CA GLU A 151 -15.46 -16.82 -34.43
C GLU A 151 -16.40 -17.75 -33.67
N GLN A 152 -15.91 -18.43 -32.63
CA GLN A 152 -16.70 -19.30 -31.77
C GLN A 152 -17.75 -18.53 -30.95
N LEU A 153 -17.62 -17.20 -30.82
CA LEU A 153 -18.67 -16.37 -30.22
C LEU A 153 -19.98 -16.43 -31.01
N ALA A 154 -19.97 -16.81 -32.30
CA ALA A 154 -21.19 -16.98 -33.09
C ALA A 154 -22.14 -18.05 -32.52
N ALA A 155 -21.62 -18.98 -31.70
CA ALA A 155 -22.43 -19.99 -31.02
C ALA A 155 -23.23 -19.44 -29.83
N ILE A 156 -22.95 -18.21 -29.39
CA ILE A 156 -23.61 -17.58 -28.24
C ILE A 156 -24.71 -16.66 -28.75
N LYS A 157 -25.94 -16.92 -28.30
CA LYS A 157 -27.11 -16.08 -28.58
C LYS A 157 -27.31 -15.05 -27.48
N LEU A 158 -27.68 -13.85 -27.88
CA LEU A 158 -27.94 -12.71 -27.01
C LEU A 158 -29.45 -12.51 -26.87
N ASP A 159 -29.96 -12.56 -25.64
CA ASP A 159 -31.37 -12.32 -25.34
C ASP A 159 -31.55 -10.99 -24.61
N TYR A 160 -32.32 -10.10 -25.24
CA TYR A 160 -32.55 -8.71 -24.82
C TYR A 160 -33.88 -8.51 -24.10
N ALA A 161 -34.64 -9.56 -23.76
CA ALA A 161 -35.98 -9.43 -23.17
C ALA A 161 -36.02 -8.54 -21.92
N ALA A 162 -34.97 -8.54 -21.10
CA ALA A 162 -34.84 -7.72 -19.91
C ALA A 162 -34.03 -6.42 -20.11
N VAL A 163 -33.44 -6.22 -21.30
CA VAL A 163 -32.58 -5.06 -21.59
C VAL A 163 -33.47 -3.84 -21.86
N PRO A 164 -33.25 -2.69 -21.17
CA PRO A 164 -33.99 -1.47 -21.46
C PRO A 164 -33.69 -0.99 -22.89
N ALA A 165 -34.56 -0.15 -23.46
CA ALA A 165 -34.28 0.45 -24.77
C ALA A 165 -32.98 1.28 -24.72
N LEU A 166 -31.99 0.86 -25.50
CA LEU A 166 -30.68 1.50 -25.64
C LEU A 166 -30.62 2.25 -26.98
N GLN A 167 -29.95 3.39 -27.01
CA GLN A 167 -29.79 4.18 -28.24
C GLN A 167 -28.45 3.93 -28.92
N GLY A 168 -27.41 3.67 -28.12
CA GLY A 168 -26.02 3.55 -28.56
C GLY A 168 -25.57 2.13 -28.86
N ILE A 169 -26.19 1.11 -28.26
CA ILE A 169 -25.82 -0.30 -28.44
C ILE A 169 -26.90 -1.00 -29.30
N PRO A 170 -26.55 -1.62 -30.43
CA PRO A 170 -27.51 -2.27 -31.32
C PRO A 170 -28.02 -3.59 -30.73
N VAL A 171 -29.23 -3.97 -31.12
CA VAL A 171 -29.84 -5.26 -30.80
C VAL A 171 -29.44 -6.26 -31.88
N LEU A 172 -28.49 -7.12 -31.56
CA LEU A 172 -27.97 -8.16 -32.46
C LEU A 172 -28.06 -9.53 -31.77
N ASP A 173 -28.51 -10.54 -32.51
CA ASP A 173 -28.77 -11.88 -31.96
C ASP A 173 -27.48 -12.66 -31.65
N SER A 174 -26.40 -12.38 -32.40
CA SER A 174 -25.12 -13.08 -32.31
C SER A 174 -24.10 -12.27 -31.50
N ALA A 175 -23.44 -12.93 -30.54
CA ALA A 175 -22.33 -12.33 -29.81
C ALA A 175 -21.15 -11.95 -30.71
N LEU A 176 -20.91 -12.68 -31.82
CA LEU A 176 -19.86 -12.33 -32.77
C LEU A 176 -20.17 -11.01 -33.49
N GLU A 177 -21.40 -10.85 -33.97
CA GLU A 177 -21.81 -9.63 -34.67
C GLU A 177 -21.71 -8.39 -33.77
N LEU A 178 -22.12 -8.53 -32.50
CA LEU A 178 -22.01 -7.45 -31.53
C LEU A 178 -20.55 -7.13 -31.18
N ALA A 179 -19.66 -8.13 -31.15
CA ALA A 179 -18.24 -7.91 -30.96
C ALA A 179 -17.63 -7.15 -32.14
N THR A 180 -17.95 -7.54 -33.38
CA THR A 180 -17.51 -6.84 -34.59
C THR A 180 -18.00 -5.39 -34.60
N TRP A 181 -19.27 -5.15 -34.26
CA TRP A 181 -19.80 -3.79 -34.10
C TRP A 181 -19.00 -2.98 -33.08
N ALA A 182 -18.71 -3.55 -31.90
CA ALA A 182 -18.00 -2.83 -30.85
C ALA A 182 -16.55 -2.48 -31.25
N GLU A 183 -15.88 -3.38 -31.98
CA GLU A 183 -14.53 -3.14 -32.54
C GLU A 183 -14.54 -2.04 -33.60
N GLU A 184 -15.48 -2.08 -34.55
CA GLU A 184 -15.64 -1.03 -35.55
C GLU A 184 -15.99 0.32 -34.90
N HIS A 185 -16.82 0.31 -33.87
CA HIS A 185 -17.22 1.51 -33.16
C HIS A 185 -16.03 2.15 -32.43
N GLU A 186 -15.21 1.34 -31.74
CA GLU A 186 -13.96 1.81 -31.13
C GLU A 186 -13.01 2.41 -32.18
N GLN A 187 -12.82 1.73 -33.32
CA GLN A 187 -11.99 2.23 -34.42
C GLN A 187 -12.49 3.56 -34.97
N ARG A 188 -13.81 3.75 -35.13
CA ARG A 188 -14.40 5.01 -35.59
C ARG A 188 -14.13 6.16 -34.63
N VAL A 189 -14.24 5.92 -33.32
CA VAL A 189 -13.91 6.94 -32.29
C VAL A 189 -12.45 7.37 -32.44
N TYR A 190 -11.52 6.44 -32.59
CA TYR A 190 -10.09 6.76 -32.75
C TYR A 190 -9.76 7.43 -34.09
N ALA A 191 -10.29 6.92 -35.20
CA ALA A 191 -10.09 7.53 -36.52
C ALA A 191 -10.56 8.99 -36.56
N GLN A 192 -11.57 9.34 -35.76
CA GLN A 192 -12.05 10.71 -35.65
C GLN A 192 -11.19 11.59 -34.75
N LEU A 193 -10.54 11.03 -33.71
CA LEU A 193 -9.52 11.75 -32.94
C LEU A 193 -8.33 12.12 -33.85
N ASP A 194 -7.94 11.22 -34.75
CA ASP A 194 -6.91 11.48 -35.75
C ASP A 194 -7.38 12.47 -36.83
N ALA A 195 -8.67 12.42 -37.20
CA ALA A 195 -9.28 13.27 -38.22
C ALA A 195 -9.63 14.70 -37.75
N PHE A 196 -9.25 15.11 -36.54
CA PHE A 196 -9.33 16.51 -36.08
C PHE A 196 -8.53 17.52 -36.95
N LEU A 197 -7.95 17.06 -38.07
CA LEU A 197 -7.39 17.85 -39.17
C LEU A 197 -8.34 18.06 -40.39
N GLY A 198 -9.61 17.63 -40.39
CA GLY A 198 -10.53 17.85 -41.53
C GLY A 198 -12.04 17.76 -41.21
N PRO A 199 -12.92 18.31 -42.08
CA PRO A 199 -14.38 18.34 -41.84
C PRO A 199 -14.99 16.95 -42.06
N LEU A 200 -15.67 16.43 -41.04
CA LEU A 200 -16.26 15.08 -41.02
C LEU A 200 -17.66 15.07 -41.66
N GLY A 201 -17.87 14.19 -42.65
CA GLY A 201 -19.18 13.77 -43.13
C GLY A 201 -19.61 12.48 -42.42
N GLY A 202 -20.37 12.61 -41.33
CA GLY A 202 -20.94 11.48 -40.57
C GLY A 202 -21.21 11.88 -39.12
N GLY A 203 -22.44 11.63 -38.62
CA GLY A 203 -22.82 11.96 -37.25
C GLY A 203 -21.94 11.24 -36.22
N LEU A 204 -21.48 11.97 -35.21
CA LEU A 204 -20.64 11.44 -34.13
C LEU A 204 -21.40 10.38 -33.33
N PRO A 205 -20.80 9.20 -33.05
CA PRO A 205 -21.36 8.28 -32.08
C PRO A 205 -21.25 8.91 -30.68
N THR A 206 -22.32 9.53 -30.23
CA THR A 206 -22.39 10.20 -28.92
C THR A 206 -23.47 9.53 -28.12
N HIS A 207 -23.09 9.02 -26.95
CA HIS A 207 -24.04 8.39 -26.03
C HIS A 207 -24.48 9.40 -24.97
N VAL A 208 -25.74 9.32 -24.55
CA VAL A 208 -26.30 10.23 -23.55
C VAL A 208 -25.92 9.81 -22.13
N ARG A 209 -25.73 8.50 -21.91
CA ARG A 209 -25.42 7.85 -20.63
C ARG A 209 -24.51 6.64 -20.85
N PHE A 210 -23.97 6.05 -19.78
CA PHE A 210 -23.21 4.80 -19.80
C PHE A 210 -24.12 3.58 -20.03
N GLU A 211 -24.57 3.39 -21.27
CA GLU A 211 -25.49 2.32 -21.65
C GLU A 211 -24.87 0.91 -21.55
N GLY A 212 -23.54 0.80 -21.59
CA GLY A 212 -22.82 -0.47 -21.47
C GLY A 212 -23.06 -1.15 -20.14
N VAL A 213 -23.24 -0.38 -19.06
CA VAL A 213 -23.57 -0.92 -17.72
C VAL A 213 -25.01 -1.45 -17.68
N LEU A 214 -25.95 -0.68 -18.24
CA LEU A 214 -27.36 -1.08 -18.35
C LEU A 214 -27.52 -2.35 -19.21
N TRP A 215 -26.77 -2.43 -20.30
CA TRP A 215 -26.68 -3.61 -21.14
C TRP A 215 -26.10 -4.79 -20.34
N LEU A 216 -24.92 -4.62 -19.74
CA LEU A 216 -24.22 -5.68 -19.03
C LEU A 216 -25.03 -6.23 -17.86
N GLN A 217 -25.81 -5.43 -17.14
CA GLN A 217 -26.59 -5.94 -16.00
C GLN A 217 -27.86 -6.69 -16.43
N SER A 218 -28.34 -6.50 -17.67
CA SER A 218 -29.68 -6.95 -18.09
C SER A 218 -29.68 -8.01 -19.19
N ILE A 219 -28.65 -8.03 -20.05
CA ILE A 219 -28.55 -8.98 -21.18
C ILE A 219 -28.59 -10.43 -20.69
N GLN A 220 -29.08 -11.40 -21.44
CA GLN A 220 -28.91 -12.83 -21.12
C GLN A 220 -28.09 -13.53 -22.21
N PHE A 221 -27.14 -14.36 -21.78
CA PHE A 221 -26.27 -15.13 -22.68
C PHE A 221 -26.77 -16.57 -22.75
N GLN A 222 -27.10 -17.05 -23.95
CA GLN A 222 -27.51 -18.42 -24.18
C GLN A 222 -26.42 -19.17 -24.95
N TYR A 223 -25.95 -20.28 -24.39
CA TYR A 223 -24.96 -21.16 -25.02
C TYR A 223 -25.38 -22.62 -24.82
N GLU A 224 -25.41 -23.40 -25.90
CA GLU A 224 -25.88 -24.81 -25.89
C GLU A 224 -27.25 -25.00 -25.20
N GLY A 225 -28.16 -24.03 -25.37
CA GLY A 225 -29.51 -24.06 -24.79
C GLY A 225 -29.58 -23.77 -23.29
N ARG A 226 -28.49 -23.33 -22.66
CA ARG A 226 -28.43 -22.94 -21.25
C ARG A 226 -28.08 -21.46 -21.09
N THR A 227 -28.62 -20.82 -20.06
CA THR A 227 -28.19 -19.49 -19.65
C THR A 227 -26.84 -19.59 -18.95
N VAL A 228 -25.88 -18.78 -19.38
CA VAL A 228 -24.52 -18.74 -18.82
C VAL A 228 -24.22 -17.37 -18.23
N ALA A 229 -23.24 -17.30 -17.31
CA ALA A 229 -22.83 -16.07 -16.65
C ALA A 229 -23.97 -15.27 -15.98
N PRO A 230 -24.77 -15.90 -15.09
CA PRO A 230 -25.85 -15.20 -14.39
C PRO A 230 -25.36 -14.14 -13.41
N GLN A 231 -24.18 -14.34 -12.80
CA GLN A 231 -23.55 -13.38 -11.90
C GLN A 231 -22.52 -12.55 -12.67
N ARG A 232 -22.46 -11.25 -12.40
CA ARG A 232 -21.62 -10.30 -13.15
C ARG A 232 -20.89 -9.37 -12.23
N LEU A 233 -19.68 -8.99 -12.63
CA LEU A 233 -18.86 -8.04 -11.92
C LEU A 233 -18.13 -7.17 -12.95
N LEU A 234 -18.36 -5.86 -12.91
CA LEU A 234 -17.62 -4.90 -13.73
C LEU A 234 -16.45 -4.35 -12.92
N MET A 235 -15.23 -4.47 -13.42
CA MET A 235 -14.01 -4.00 -12.77
C MET A 235 -13.30 -2.99 -13.67
N VAL A 236 -13.11 -1.78 -13.18
CA VAL A 236 -12.44 -0.69 -13.88
C VAL A 236 -11.19 -0.29 -13.09
N ASP A 237 -10.01 -0.57 -13.65
CA ASP A 237 -8.70 -0.27 -13.06
C ASP A 237 -8.10 1.00 -13.65
N ASP A 238 -7.07 1.52 -12.98
CA ASP A 238 -6.29 2.70 -13.39
C ASP A 238 -7.12 3.99 -13.55
N MET A 239 -8.18 4.17 -12.77
CA MET A 239 -9.06 5.37 -12.83
C MET A 239 -8.31 6.70 -12.65
N HIS A 240 -7.13 6.68 -12.04
CA HIS A 240 -6.23 7.83 -11.91
C HIS A 240 -5.64 8.31 -13.26
N LYS A 241 -5.71 7.49 -14.32
CA LYS A 241 -5.36 7.85 -15.71
C LYS A 241 -6.46 8.63 -16.43
N LEU A 242 -7.70 8.58 -15.93
CA LEU A 242 -8.76 9.44 -16.43
C LEU A 242 -8.54 10.89 -15.98
N ARG A 243 -9.01 11.83 -16.80
CA ARG A 243 -9.05 13.25 -16.42
C ARG A 243 -10.02 13.44 -15.25
N ARG A 244 -9.79 14.45 -14.41
CA ARG A 244 -10.63 14.73 -13.21
C ARG A 244 -12.14 14.76 -13.53
N LYS A 245 -12.53 15.42 -14.63
CA LYS A 245 -13.93 15.50 -15.08
C LYS A 245 -14.50 14.15 -15.50
N GLN A 246 -13.78 13.37 -16.30
CA GLN A 246 -14.18 12.01 -16.72
C GLN A 246 -14.39 11.09 -15.52
N ARG A 247 -13.47 11.13 -14.55
CA ARG A 247 -13.57 10.35 -13.31
C ARG A 247 -14.78 10.75 -12.48
N THR A 248 -15.00 12.04 -12.29
CA THR A 248 -16.13 12.57 -11.50
C THR A 248 -17.45 12.17 -12.16
N MET A 249 -17.57 12.38 -13.47
CA MET A 249 -18.72 11.96 -14.27
C MET A 249 -19.02 10.47 -14.16
N LEU A 250 -17.99 9.62 -14.28
CA LEU A 250 -18.18 8.17 -14.19
C LEU A 250 -18.72 7.77 -12.81
N ILE A 251 -18.13 8.28 -11.73
CA ILE A 251 -18.55 7.92 -10.37
C ILE A 251 -19.97 8.44 -10.10
N ASP A 252 -20.26 9.70 -10.42
CA ASP A 252 -21.57 10.31 -10.18
C ASP A 252 -22.68 9.58 -10.96
N GLU A 253 -22.48 9.33 -12.26
CA GLU A 253 -23.49 8.71 -13.11
C GLU A 253 -23.76 7.25 -12.71
N LEU A 254 -22.72 6.47 -12.38
CA LEU A 254 -22.88 5.10 -11.90
C LEU A 254 -23.55 5.03 -10.53
N THR A 255 -23.25 5.98 -9.65
CA THR A 255 -23.89 6.03 -8.32
C THR A 255 -25.38 6.36 -8.44
N VAL A 256 -25.75 7.30 -9.32
CA VAL A 256 -27.16 7.64 -9.60
C VAL A 256 -27.88 6.50 -10.30
N MET A 257 -27.19 5.75 -11.17
CA MET A 257 -27.77 4.60 -11.89
C MET A 257 -28.22 3.47 -10.96
N ARG A 258 -27.57 3.30 -9.79
CA ARG A 258 -27.82 2.20 -8.84
C ARG A 258 -27.80 0.83 -9.53
N PRO A 259 -26.62 0.40 -10.02
CA PRO A 259 -26.49 -0.85 -10.75
C PRO A 259 -26.90 -2.04 -9.89
N SER A 260 -27.58 -3.02 -10.50
CA SER A 260 -27.95 -4.27 -9.83
C SER A 260 -26.77 -5.24 -9.69
N ILE A 261 -25.67 -4.97 -10.40
CA ILE A 261 -24.42 -5.73 -10.36
C ILE A 261 -23.33 -4.92 -9.62
N PRO A 262 -22.39 -5.58 -8.94
CA PRO A 262 -21.24 -4.90 -8.36
C PRO A 262 -20.38 -4.24 -9.45
N ILE A 263 -20.00 -2.98 -9.20
CA ILE A 263 -19.02 -2.25 -10.01
C ILE A 263 -17.83 -1.88 -9.14
N TRP A 264 -16.65 -2.45 -9.43
CA TRP A 264 -15.41 -2.16 -8.73
C TRP A 264 -14.59 -1.13 -9.50
N LEU A 265 -14.32 0.01 -8.88
CA LEU A 265 -13.51 1.10 -9.44
C LEU A 265 -12.20 1.17 -8.65
N ALA A 266 -11.05 0.97 -9.29
CA ALA A 266 -9.75 1.02 -8.64
C ALA A 266 -8.95 2.28 -9.03
N GLU A 267 -8.51 3.04 -8.04
CA GLU A 267 -7.71 4.24 -8.22
C GLU A 267 -6.53 4.36 -7.23
N ARG A 268 -5.60 5.27 -7.54
CA ARG A 268 -4.52 5.63 -6.62
C ARG A 268 -5.06 6.62 -5.58
N THR A 269 -4.57 6.53 -4.35
CA THR A 269 -4.88 7.51 -3.30
C THR A 269 -4.40 8.89 -3.75
N VAL A 270 -5.31 9.88 -3.82
CA VAL A 270 -4.95 11.27 -4.17
C VAL A 270 -4.61 12.02 -2.90
N ALA A 271 -3.36 12.46 -2.82
CA ALA A 271 -2.72 13.04 -1.63
C ALA A 271 -3.26 14.39 -1.13
N LEU A 272 -4.01 15.15 -1.93
CA LEU A 272 -4.41 16.53 -1.61
C LEU A 272 -5.83 16.89 -2.08
N GLY A 273 -6.60 15.93 -2.59
CA GLY A 273 -7.94 16.16 -3.12
C GLY A 273 -9.00 15.52 -2.24
N ALA A 274 -9.55 16.27 -1.28
CA ALA A 274 -10.70 15.83 -0.49
C ALA A 274 -12.05 15.95 -1.25
N GLU A 275 -12.04 16.25 -2.55
CA GLU A 275 -13.22 16.69 -3.28
C GLU A 275 -13.62 15.73 -4.41
N LEU A 276 -14.01 14.51 -4.06
CA LEU A 276 -14.64 13.60 -5.04
C LEU A 276 -16.04 13.14 -4.63
N LEU A 277 -16.54 13.52 -3.46
CA LEU A 277 -17.89 13.19 -3.04
C LEU A 277 -18.77 14.43 -3.14
N SER A 278 -19.53 14.48 -4.23
CA SER A 278 -20.65 15.40 -4.42
C SER A 278 -21.67 15.20 -3.29
N GLN A 279 -22.26 16.30 -2.81
CA GLN A 279 -23.14 16.37 -1.61
C GLN A 279 -24.49 15.60 -1.72
N GLY A 280 -24.62 14.61 -2.60
CA GLY A 280 -25.88 13.89 -2.88
C GLY A 280 -25.85 12.37 -2.62
N ALA A 281 -24.68 11.73 -2.60
CA ALA A 281 -24.57 10.28 -2.38
C ALA A 281 -24.54 9.97 -0.87
N ARG A 282 -25.42 9.07 -0.40
CA ARG A 282 -25.33 8.54 0.96
C ARG A 282 -24.22 7.47 0.99
N GLU A 283 -23.07 7.81 1.57
CA GLU A 283 -22.02 6.83 1.89
C GLU A 283 -22.62 5.58 2.55
N GLY A 284 -22.22 4.40 2.08
CA GLY A 284 -22.54 3.11 2.69
C GLY A 284 -23.56 2.25 1.95
N ARG A 285 -24.55 2.82 1.24
CA ARG A 285 -25.53 2.03 0.46
C ARG A 285 -25.27 2.00 -1.04
N ASP A 286 -25.14 3.17 -1.66
CA ASP A 286 -24.99 3.26 -3.12
C ASP A 286 -23.51 3.31 -3.55
N LEU A 287 -22.64 3.79 -2.66
CA LEU A 287 -21.20 3.92 -2.85
C LEU A 287 -20.44 3.45 -1.61
N ARG A 288 -19.44 2.57 -1.80
CA ARG A 288 -18.54 2.08 -0.74
C ARG A 288 -17.10 2.35 -1.09
N GLU A 289 -16.32 2.84 -0.13
CA GLU A 289 -14.90 3.09 -0.30
C GLU A 289 -14.06 2.07 0.50
N TYR A 290 -13.12 1.44 -0.19
CA TYR A 290 -12.13 0.52 0.37
C TYR A 290 -10.75 1.16 0.24
N ASN A 291 -10.22 1.69 1.34
CA ASN A 291 -8.85 2.15 1.37
C ASN A 291 -7.93 0.98 1.78
N LEU A 292 -7.25 0.34 0.82
CA LEU A 292 -6.40 -0.82 1.11
C LEU A 292 -5.19 -0.46 2.01
N ASP A 293 -4.74 0.79 1.98
CA ASP A 293 -3.64 1.25 2.86
C ASP A 293 -4.10 1.28 4.34
N LYS A 294 -5.38 1.62 4.57
CA LYS A 294 -6.03 1.70 5.89
C LYS A 294 -6.78 0.43 6.31
N MET A 295 -7.01 -0.50 5.41
CA MET A 295 -7.74 -1.77 5.64
C MET A 295 -7.13 -2.62 6.77
N TRP A 296 -5.84 -2.40 7.04
CA TRP A 296 -5.06 -3.08 8.08
C TRP A 296 -4.73 -2.16 9.28
N SER A 297 -5.32 -0.96 9.36
CA SER A 297 -4.97 0.05 10.36
C SER A 297 -5.67 -0.10 11.72
N ASP A 298 -6.67 -0.98 11.82
CA ASP A 298 -7.37 -1.27 13.08
C ASP A 298 -6.47 -1.99 14.08
N ALA A 299 -6.87 -2.04 15.36
CA ALA A 299 -6.12 -2.69 16.43
C ALA A 299 -5.80 -4.18 16.16
N LYS A 300 -6.66 -4.88 15.40
CA LYS A 300 -6.42 -6.26 14.93
C LYS A 300 -5.83 -6.36 13.51
N GLY A 301 -5.67 -5.22 12.84
CA GLY A 301 -5.28 -5.14 11.44
C GLY A 301 -3.82 -5.54 11.20
N LEU A 302 -2.90 -5.20 12.12
CA LEU A 302 -1.49 -5.56 11.99
C LEU A 302 -1.28 -7.08 12.02
N SER A 303 -1.87 -7.78 12.98
CA SER A 303 -1.71 -9.24 13.09
C SER A 303 -2.34 -9.98 11.89
N GLN A 304 -3.46 -9.44 11.38
CA GLN A 304 -4.08 -9.97 10.16
C GLN A 304 -3.23 -9.70 8.91
N PHE A 305 -2.58 -8.54 8.83
CA PHE A 305 -1.62 -8.24 7.76
C PHE A 305 -0.39 -9.15 7.83
N VAL A 306 0.17 -9.40 9.01
CA VAL A 306 1.28 -10.36 9.20
C VAL A 306 0.87 -11.74 8.69
N SER A 307 -0.32 -12.21 9.05
CA SER A 307 -0.85 -13.49 8.56
C SER A 307 -1.07 -13.54 7.05
N TYR A 308 -1.48 -12.42 6.45
CA TYR A 308 -1.64 -12.26 5.00
C TYR A 308 -0.29 -12.24 4.29
N ALA A 309 0.66 -11.44 4.77
CA ALA A 309 2.03 -11.34 4.30
C ALA A 309 2.74 -12.70 4.34
N GLN A 310 2.64 -13.42 5.46
CA GLN A 310 3.22 -14.75 5.60
C GLN A 310 2.66 -15.71 4.54
N ASN A 311 1.35 -15.68 4.29
CA ASN A 311 0.74 -16.53 3.28
C ASN A 311 1.24 -16.22 1.86
N ILE A 312 1.44 -14.94 1.52
CA ILE A 312 2.02 -14.53 0.22
C ILE A 312 3.45 -15.05 0.07
N VAL A 313 4.27 -14.82 1.08
CA VAL A 313 5.70 -15.13 1.04
C VAL A 313 5.94 -16.65 1.04
N ASP A 314 5.20 -17.40 1.85
CA ASP A 314 5.29 -18.86 1.90
C ASP A 314 4.82 -19.53 0.60
N ARG A 315 3.76 -19.03 -0.03
CA ARG A 315 3.31 -19.54 -1.35
C ARG A 315 4.40 -19.38 -2.41
N ARG A 316 5.20 -18.31 -2.34
CA ARG A 316 6.34 -18.07 -3.24
C ARG A 316 7.54 -18.96 -2.94
N MET A 317 7.83 -19.22 -1.67
CA MET A 317 8.91 -20.12 -1.26
C MET A 317 8.67 -21.57 -1.66
N LYS A 318 7.41 -22.05 -1.60
CA LYS A 318 7.06 -23.43 -1.99
C LYS A 318 7.41 -23.79 -3.43
N ASN A 319 7.58 -22.78 -4.31
CA ASN A 319 7.93 -22.98 -5.71
C ASN A 319 9.46 -23.03 -5.94
N GLN A 320 10.28 -22.99 -4.89
CA GLN A 320 11.74 -22.99 -5.00
C GLN A 320 12.33 -24.27 -4.41
N ASP A 321 13.22 -24.90 -5.18
CA ASP A 321 14.01 -26.06 -4.74
C ASP A 321 15.34 -25.66 -4.08
N VAL A 322 15.67 -24.35 -4.14
CA VAL A 322 16.97 -23.81 -3.74
C VAL A 322 17.05 -23.77 -2.21
N VAL A 323 16.16 -23.06 -1.53
CA VAL A 323 16.11 -23.02 -0.06
C VAL A 323 15.20 -24.15 0.45
N PRO A 324 15.55 -24.88 1.53
CA PRO A 324 14.76 -26.00 2.04
C PRO A 324 13.28 -25.65 2.17
N VAL A 325 12.42 -26.58 1.74
CA VAL A 325 10.97 -26.42 1.74
C VAL A 325 10.47 -26.23 3.18
N GLY A 326 10.12 -24.99 3.53
CA GLY A 326 9.71 -24.56 4.86
C GLY A 326 9.05 -23.18 4.81
N SER A 327 8.56 -22.68 5.95
CA SER A 327 8.02 -21.31 6.00
C SER A 327 9.17 -20.31 5.91
N PHE A 328 9.00 -19.23 5.15
CA PHE A 328 10.02 -18.18 5.01
C PHE A 328 10.43 -17.60 6.37
N THR A 329 9.48 -17.51 7.29
CA THR A 329 9.70 -16.98 8.64
C THR A 329 10.72 -17.82 9.41
N GLN A 330 10.78 -19.14 9.18
CA GLN A 330 11.75 -20.04 9.83
C GLN A 330 13.19 -19.81 9.34
N CYS A 331 13.35 -19.17 8.19
CA CYS A 331 14.67 -18.80 7.65
C CYS A 331 15.17 -17.46 8.24
N LEU A 332 14.37 -16.79 9.08
CA LEU A 332 14.69 -15.52 9.72
C LEU A 332 14.70 -15.71 11.23
N ARG A 333 15.80 -15.35 11.88
CA ARG A 333 15.86 -15.28 13.33
C ARG A 333 15.10 -14.05 13.84
N ASP A 334 14.29 -14.24 14.86
CA ASP A 334 13.42 -13.23 15.50
C ASP A 334 13.94 -12.77 16.87
N GLU A 335 14.91 -13.48 17.45
CA GLU A 335 15.52 -13.15 18.74
C GLU A 335 17.02 -12.89 18.65
N LEU A 336 17.51 -12.00 19.52
CA LEU A 336 18.94 -11.75 19.72
C LEU A 336 19.49 -12.74 20.75
N VAL A 337 20.58 -13.43 20.40
CA VAL A 337 21.27 -14.30 21.34
C VAL A 337 22.28 -13.46 22.13
N SER A 338 22.14 -13.44 23.46
CA SER A 338 23.01 -12.62 24.34
C SER A 338 24.51 -12.92 24.14
N SER A 339 24.89 -14.13 23.71
CA SER A 339 26.28 -14.47 23.39
C SER A 339 26.85 -13.74 22.18
N GLU A 340 26.02 -13.39 21.20
CA GLU A 340 26.44 -12.72 19.95
C GLU A 340 26.68 -11.22 20.15
N VAL A 341 26.06 -10.64 21.19
CA VAL A 341 26.13 -9.20 21.50
C VAL A 341 26.87 -8.90 22.80
N ARG A 342 27.64 -9.85 23.37
CA ARG A 342 28.33 -9.67 24.67
C ARG A 342 29.23 -8.45 24.75
N ALA A 343 29.95 -8.15 23.67
CA ALA A 343 30.83 -6.99 23.61
C ALA A 343 30.01 -5.68 23.72
N GLN A 344 28.92 -5.59 22.95
CA GLN A 344 27.97 -4.48 22.98
C GLN A 344 27.28 -4.35 24.35
N LEU A 345 26.92 -5.47 24.98
CA LEU A 345 26.34 -5.47 26.34
C LEU A 345 27.31 -4.86 27.36
N THR A 346 28.58 -5.29 27.31
CA THR A 346 29.62 -4.78 28.21
C THR A 346 29.88 -3.29 27.99
N GLU A 347 29.94 -2.87 26.72
CA GLU A 347 30.09 -1.47 26.35
C GLU A 347 28.89 -0.62 26.81
N GLY A 348 27.67 -1.09 26.59
CA GLY A 348 26.44 -0.39 26.99
C GLY A 348 26.34 -0.18 28.50
N ILE A 349 26.72 -1.19 29.29
CA ILE A 349 26.81 -1.08 30.75
C ILE A 349 27.84 -0.04 31.18
N GLN A 350 29.02 -0.03 30.53
CA GLN A 350 30.05 0.96 30.85
C GLN A 350 29.60 2.38 30.51
N ARG A 351 28.92 2.57 29.37
CA ARG A 351 28.33 3.87 29.00
C ARG A 351 27.28 4.32 30.01
N PHE A 352 26.38 3.43 30.40
CA PHE A 352 25.39 3.73 31.43
C PHE A 352 26.05 4.18 32.74
N ARG A 353 27.06 3.45 33.23
CA ARG A 353 27.80 3.80 34.45
C ARG A 353 28.43 5.19 34.37
N ASN A 354 29.07 5.51 33.25
CA ASN A 354 29.71 6.81 33.05
C ASN A 354 28.70 7.97 33.08
N GLU A 355 27.50 7.79 32.51
CA GLU A 355 26.49 8.84 32.48
C GLU A 355 25.78 9.04 33.83
N VAL A 356 25.66 7.96 34.60
CA VAL A 356 25.00 7.96 35.91
C VAL A 356 25.95 8.34 37.05
N GLU A 357 27.28 8.33 36.83
CA GLU A 357 28.29 8.68 37.82
C GLU A 357 28.00 10.02 38.53
N ARG A 358 27.60 11.04 37.77
CA ARG A 358 27.21 12.38 38.28
C ARG A 358 25.96 12.38 39.17
N HIS A 359 25.17 11.31 39.16
CA HIS A 359 23.93 11.13 39.91
C HIS A 359 24.08 10.21 41.13
N GLN A 360 25.23 9.53 41.30
CA GLN A 360 25.45 8.62 42.43
C GLN A 360 25.34 9.28 43.80
N SER A 361 25.70 10.57 43.90
CA SER A 361 25.59 11.36 45.13
C SER A 361 24.20 11.95 45.38
N SER A 362 23.25 11.79 44.45
CA SER A 362 21.91 12.35 44.54
C SER A 362 20.99 11.45 45.37
N GLN A 363 20.59 11.92 46.56
CA GLN A 363 19.60 11.21 47.40
C GLN A 363 18.25 11.00 46.73
N ARG A 364 17.94 11.77 45.68
CA ARG A 364 16.71 11.66 44.90
C ARG A 364 16.62 10.37 44.09
N TYR A 365 17.74 9.92 43.52
CA TYR A 365 17.78 8.82 42.56
C TYR A 365 18.31 7.50 43.15
N LEU A 366 18.59 7.45 44.46
CA LEU A 366 19.18 6.29 45.13
C LEU A 366 18.47 4.97 44.79
N GLN A 367 17.14 4.92 44.85
CA GLN A 367 16.38 3.70 44.58
C GLN A 367 16.45 3.29 43.10
N TRP A 368 16.36 4.25 42.17
CA TRP A 368 16.47 3.96 40.74
C TRP A 368 17.85 3.41 40.37
N LEU A 369 18.92 3.95 40.99
CA LEU A 369 20.28 3.48 40.76
C LEU A 369 20.54 2.11 41.40
N ALA A 370 20.02 1.86 42.60
CA ALA A 370 20.11 0.56 43.25
C ALA A 370 19.44 -0.55 42.42
N ARG A 371 18.26 -0.27 41.84
CA ARG A 371 17.61 -1.17 40.89
C ARG A 371 18.45 -1.40 39.63
N ALA A 372 19.01 -0.35 39.04
CA ALA A 372 19.87 -0.46 37.86
C ALA A 372 21.13 -1.32 38.11
N GLU A 373 21.71 -1.27 39.31
CA GLU A 373 22.85 -2.11 39.69
C GLU A 373 22.52 -3.61 39.66
N GLN A 374 21.28 -4.00 39.99
CA GLN A 374 20.85 -5.40 39.94
C GLN A 374 20.94 -5.98 38.52
N TYR A 375 20.54 -5.21 37.51
CA TYR A 375 20.60 -5.59 36.09
C TYR A 375 22.03 -5.65 35.54
N THR A 376 23.01 -5.11 36.27
CA THR A 376 24.41 -5.14 35.85
C THR A 376 25.11 -6.46 36.19
N ASN A 377 24.57 -7.23 37.15
CA ASN A 377 25.20 -8.45 37.66
C ASN A 377 25.03 -9.66 36.72
N GLU A 378 23.89 -9.79 36.04
CA GLU A 378 23.61 -10.84 35.04
C GLU A 378 23.26 -10.21 33.68
N PRO A 379 24.26 -9.75 32.91
CA PRO A 379 24.02 -8.94 31.72
C PRO A 379 23.41 -9.77 30.59
N ASN A 380 22.17 -9.45 30.25
CA ASN A 380 21.47 -9.91 29.06
C ASN A 380 20.85 -8.72 28.31
N VAL A 381 20.24 -8.98 27.15
CA VAL A 381 19.65 -7.92 26.31
C VAL A 381 18.56 -7.15 27.05
N GLU A 382 17.66 -7.84 27.76
CA GLU A 382 16.57 -7.21 28.52
C GLU A 382 17.13 -6.31 29.65
N SER A 383 18.16 -6.79 30.35
CA SER A 383 18.83 -6.03 31.40
C SER A 383 19.41 -4.74 30.87
N LEU A 384 19.97 -4.75 29.65
CA LEU A 384 20.47 -3.54 29.01
C LEU A 384 19.35 -2.58 28.60
N VAL A 385 18.20 -3.08 28.16
CA VAL A 385 17.01 -2.27 27.87
C VAL A 385 16.57 -1.53 29.14
N GLU A 386 16.48 -2.23 30.28
CA GLU A 386 16.12 -1.63 31.58
C GLU A 386 17.10 -0.52 32.02
N LEU A 387 18.40 -0.70 31.78
CA LEU A 387 19.40 0.35 32.04
C LEU A 387 19.15 1.59 31.17
N TYR A 388 18.88 1.41 29.87
CA TYR A 388 18.59 2.51 28.96
C TYR A 388 17.24 3.20 29.26
N VAL A 389 16.23 2.45 29.70
CA VAL A 389 14.96 3.01 30.22
C VAL A 389 15.24 3.91 31.42
N THR A 390 16.00 3.41 32.39
CA THR A 390 16.38 4.16 33.59
C THR A 390 17.13 5.45 33.22
N ARG A 391 18.09 5.36 32.30
CA ARG A 391 18.83 6.51 31.76
C ARG A 391 17.91 7.56 31.15
N ILE A 392 16.97 7.17 30.28
CA ILE A 392 16.02 8.09 29.65
C ILE A 392 15.16 8.79 30.71
N LEU A 393 14.65 8.05 31.69
CA LEU A 393 13.78 8.59 32.75
C LEU A 393 14.54 9.54 33.69
N LEU A 394 15.80 9.25 33.99
CA LEU A 394 16.67 10.15 34.76
C LEU A 394 16.85 11.51 34.07
N VAL A 395 17.19 11.51 32.78
CA VAL A 395 17.37 12.76 32.02
C VAL A 395 16.05 13.52 31.87
N ARG A 396 14.91 12.83 31.71
CA ARG A 396 13.58 13.45 31.71
C ARG A 396 13.26 14.14 33.02
N ASP A 397 13.51 13.50 34.15
CA ASP A 397 13.25 14.09 35.47
C ASP A 397 14.16 15.28 35.74
N GLU A 398 15.45 15.18 35.40
CA GLU A 398 16.42 16.27 35.50
C GLU A 398 15.96 17.51 34.71
N SER A 399 15.46 17.32 33.48
CA SER A 399 14.96 18.42 32.65
C SER A 399 13.72 19.12 33.23
N LYS A 400 12.97 18.45 34.13
CA LYS A 400 11.78 18.98 34.82
C LYS A 400 12.09 19.54 36.22
N ARG A 401 13.35 19.47 36.66
CA ARG A 401 13.79 19.81 38.03
C ARG A 401 13.49 21.24 38.46
N GLN A 402 13.28 22.18 37.53
CA GLN A 402 12.88 23.55 37.88
C GLN A 402 11.50 23.65 38.57
N MET A 403 10.71 22.56 38.63
CA MET A 403 9.33 22.57 39.17
C MET A 403 9.03 21.54 40.26
N SER A 404 10.00 20.80 40.82
CA SER A 404 9.71 19.72 41.80
C SER A 404 10.49 19.83 43.12
N LEU A 405 9.85 19.40 44.22
CA LEU A 405 10.46 19.28 45.55
C LEU A 405 11.54 18.18 45.55
N ASP A 406 12.63 18.36 46.30
CA ASP A 406 13.74 17.40 46.44
C ASP A 406 13.34 16.19 47.33
N LEU A 407 12.34 15.42 46.91
CA LEU A 407 11.96 14.14 47.51
C LEU A 407 12.63 12.97 46.79
N THR A 408 12.90 11.88 47.50
CA THR A 408 13.42 10.63 46.89
C THR A 408 12.36 9.99 46.02
N LEU A 409 12.73 9.67 44.77
CA LEU A 409 11.87 8.94 43.85
C LEU A 409 11.90 7.45 44.17
N THR A 410 10.73 6.83 44.16
CA THR A 410 10.56 5.41 44.51
C THR A 410 10.70 4.50 43.30
N GLU A 411 10.92 3.21 43.53
CA GLU A 411 10.90 2.19 42.46
C GLU A 411 9.52 2.10 41.77
N GLU A 412 8.43 2.25 42.52
CA GLU A 412 7.05 2.25 41.98
C GLU A 412 6.85 3.40 40.98
N GLU A 413 7.37 4.59 41.28
CA GLU A 413 7.33 5.73 40.35
C GLU A 413 8.17 5.52 39.08
N LEU A 414 9.19 4.66 39.12
CA LEU A 414 9.93 4.27 37.92
C LEU A 414 9.09 3.34 37.05
N GLU A 415 8.45 2.34 37.66
CA GLU A 415 7.57 1.39 36.96
C GLU A 415 6.36 2.08 36.34
N ASP A 416 5.73 3.02 37.06
CA ASP A 416 4.61 3.80 36.54
C ASP A 416 5.01 4.67 35.33
N ARG A 417 6.29 5.05 35.24
CA ARG A 417 6.85 5.84 34.13
C ARG A 417 7.46 4.96 33.03
N ASP A 418 7.71 3.68 33.31
CA ASP A 418 8.12 2.69 32.32
C ASP A 418 6.91 2.31 31.45
N SER A 419 7.00 2.67 30.19
CA SER A 419 5.96 2.37 29.21
C SER A 419 6.58 1.66 28.02
N SER A 420 5.76 0.88 27.31
CA SER A 420 6.18 0.19 26.09
C SER A 420 6.81 1.13 25.05
N GLN A 421 6.42 2.41 25.03
CA GLN A 421 7.03 3.43 24.17
C GLN A 421 8.45 3.80 24.61
N VAL A 422 8.71 3.90 25.92
CA VAL A 422 10.03 4.21 26.47
C VAL A 422 10.98 3.03 26.27
N ARG A 423 10.51 1.80 26.47
CA ARG A 423 11.26 0.58 26.13
C ARG A 423 11.64 0.55 24.65
N ALA A 424 10.70 0.85 23.76
CA ALA A 424 10.98 0.92 22.32
C ALA A 424 11.99 2.03 21.94
N ALA A 425 12.00 3.16 22.67
CA ALA A 425 13.04 4.19 22.51
C ALA A 425 14.41 3.71 23.03
N ALA A 426 14.44 3.00 24.16
CA ALA A 426 15.65 2.42 24.73
C ALA A 426 16.31 1.41 23.77
N GLU A 427 15.53 0.49 23.18
CA GLU A 427 16.02 -0.42 22.13
C GLU A 427 16.65 0.32 20.94
N LEU A 428 16.03 1.43 20.52
CA LEU A 428 16.55 2.23 19.43
C LEU A 428 17.85 2.96 19.80
N PHE A 429 17.96 3.45 21.04
CA PHE A 429 19.19 4.08 21.52
C PHE A 429 20.33 3.07 21.62
N MET A 430 20.04 1.86 22.11
CA MET A 430 21.01 0.74 22.10
C MET A 430 21.48 0.42 20.68
N HIS A 431 20.56 0.43 19.72
CA HIS A 431 20.88 0.21 18.32
C HIS A 431 21.82 1.29 17.76
N GLU A 432 21.48 2.57 17.96
CA GLU A 432 22.28 3.69 17.46
C GLU A 432 23.66 3.78 18.13
N GLU A 433 23.71 3.57 19.44
CA GLU A 433 24.92 3.78 20.21
C GLU A 433 25.89 2.59 20.19
N LEU A 434 25.36 1.37 20.13
CA LEU A 434 26.11 0.11 20.29
C LEU A 434 26.09 -0.75 19.03
N GLY A 435 25.31 -0.39 18.00
CA GLY A 435 25.16 -1.18 16.78
C GLY A 435 24.45 -2.54 16.99
N ILE A 436 23.67 -2.68 18.08
CA ILE A 436 22.84 -3.87 18.31
C ILE A 436 21.73 -3.88 17.25
N PRO A 437 21.49 -4.97 16.51
CA PRO A 437 20.47 -4.99 15.47
C PRO A 437 19.08 -4.63 16.00
N TYR A 438 18.36 -3.86 15.21
CA TYR A 438 16.98 -3.44 15.45
C TYR A 438 16.08 -3.82 14.25
N TYR A 439 16.54 -3.72 13.01
CA TYR A 439 15.67 -4.00 11.86
C TYR A 439 15.75 -5.47 11.44
N PHE A 440 15.18 -6.37 12.24
CA PHE A 440 15.16 -7.81 11.97
C PHE A 440 13.86 -8.49 12.44
N GLY A 441 13.64 -9.72 11.96
CA GLY A 441 12.44 -10.48 12.26
C GLY A 441 11.26 -10.17 11.31
N PHE A 442 10.34 -11.13 11.20
CA PHE A 442 9.25 -11.06 10.23
C PHE A 442 8.20 -9.99 10.57
N ASP A 443 7.95 -9.75 11.86
CA ASP A 443 7.00 -8.72 12.29
C ASP A 443 7.49 -7.31 11.91
N ARG A 444 8.78 -7.02 12.16
CA ARG A 444 9.40 -5.74 11.77
C ARG A 444 9.46 -5.62 10.24
N LEU A 445 9.73 -6.69 9.51
CA LEU A 445 9.62 -6.73 8.04
C LEU A 445 8.22 -6.32 7.55
N CYS A 446 7.15 -6.82 8.18
CA CYS A 446 5.78 -6.46 7.83
C CYS A 446 5.48 -4.99 8.13
N VAL A 447 5.98 -4.44 9.25
CA VAL A 447 5.85 -3.02 9.58
C VAL A 447 6.62 -2.15 8.57
N MET A 448 7.82 -2.57 8.18
CA MET A 448 8.66 -1.90 7.16
C MET A 448 7.95 -1.77 5.81
N ALA A 449 7.22 -2.81 5.41
CA ALA A 449 6.43 -2.83 4.18
C ALA A 449 5.21 -1.89 4.21
N THR A 450 4.84 -1.31 5.36
CA THR A 450 3.78 -0.30 5.48
C THR A 450 2.46 -0.74 4.81
N ASN A 451 2.03 -1.98 5.04
CA ASN A 451 0.84 -2.61 4.41
C ASN A 451 0.90 -2.74 2.87
N ASN A 452 2.05 -2.52 2.24
CA ASN A 452 2.24 -2.58 0.80
C ASN A 452 2.86 -3.93 0.39
N VAL A 453 2.18 -4.65 -0.49
CA VAL A 453 2.62 -5.99 -0.92
C VAL A 453 3.88 -5.91 -1.81
N GLU A 454 4.00 -4.92 -2.68
CA GLU A 454 5.21 -4.75 -3.51
C GLU A 454 6.43 -4.42 -2.65
N GLU A 455 6.28 -3.60 -1.60
CA GLU A 455 7.36 -3.33 -0.65
C GLU A 455 7.75 -4.58 0.15
N LEU A 456 6.76 -5.34 0.61
CA LEU A 456 7.01 -6.63 1.27
C LEU A 456 7.83 -7.55 0.37
N LEU A 457 7.43 -7.71 -0.89
CA LEU A 457 8.13 -8.56 -1.85
C LEU A 457 9.54 -8.06 -2.15
N ALA A 458 9.74 -6.75 -2.28
CA ALA A 458 11.07 -6.18 -2.51
C ALA A 458 12.03 -6.42 -1.31
N LEU A 459 11.53 -6.29 -0.08
CA LEU A 459 12.32 -6.56 1.12
C LEU A 459 12.58 -8.07 1.30
N SER A 460 11.57 -8.91 1.08
CA SER A 460 11.73 -10.38 1.06
C SER A 460 12.71 -10.84 -0.01
N ALA A 461 12.72 -10.21 -1.19
CA ALA A 461 13.68 -10.49 -2.25
C ALA A 461 15.12 -10.23 -1.79
N ALA A 462 15.36 -9.14 -1.04
CA ALA A 462 16.68 -8.81 -0.50
C ALA A 462 17.15 -9.84 0.53
N LEU A 463 16.26 -10.26 1.43
CA LEU A 463 16.56 -11.31 2.41
C LEU A 463 16.83 -12.66 1.71
N TYR A 464 16.06 -13.01 0.69
CA TYR A 464 16.24 -14.24 -0.08
C TYR A 464 17.61 -14.32 -0.76
N VAL A 465 18.12 -13.20 -1.28
CA VAL A 465 19.50 -13.15 -1.83
C VAL A 465 20.53 -13.51 -0.75
N GLY A 466 20.32 -13.08 0.49
CA GLY A 466 21.16 -13.48 1.63
C GLY A 466 21.12 -14.98 1.90
N LEU A 467 19.93 -15.59 1.84
CA LEU A 467 19.76 -17.04 1.99
C LEU A 467 20.46 -17.82 0.88
N GLN A 468 20.31 -17.38 -0.37
CA GLN A 468 21.01 -17.96 -1.52
C GLN A 468 22.53 -17.88 -1.34
N ALA A 469 23.05 -16.75 -0.87
CA ALA A 469 24.47 -16.60 -0.60
C ALA A 469 24.96 -17.61 0.46
N LYS A 470 24.21 -17.82 1.56
CA LYS A 470 24.56 -18.83 2.57
C LYS A 470 24.58 -20.24 2.01
N GLN A 471 23.63 -20.57 1.14
CA GLN A 471 23.56 -21.87 0.50
C GLN A 471 24.71 -22.11 -0.46
N VAL A 472 25.06 -21.12 -1.28
CA VAL A 472 26.22 -21.18 -2.19
C VAL A 472 27.50 -21.41 -1.39
N LEU A 473 27.62 -20.76 -0.24
CA LEU A 473 28.73 -20.95 0.71
C LEU A 473 28.62 -22.24 1.53
N ARG A 474 27.60 -23.08 1.30
CA ARG A 474 27.35 -24.35 2.00
C ARG A 474 27.37 -24.24 3.53
N LYS A 475 26.83 -23.14 4.07
CA LYS A 475 26.66 -23.00 5.52
C LYS A 475 25.69 -24.08 6.04
N ALA A 476 25.98 -24.63 7.22
CA ALA A 476 25.17 -25.69 7.83
C ALA A 476 23.74 -25.22 8.16
N GLU A 477 23.57 -23.94 8.50
CA GLU A 477 22.28 -23.32 8.78
C GLU A 477 21.92 -22.28 7.72
N LEU A 478 20.72 -22.44 7.14
CA LEU A 478 20.12 -21.50 6.19
C LEU A 478 19.16 -20.53 6.90
N ILE A 479 19.62 -19.98 8.02
CA ILE A 479 18.87 -18.99 8.82
C ILE A 479 19.68 -17.70 8.84
N LEU A 480 19.08 -16.56 8.52
CA LEU A 480 19.74 -15.25 8.61
C LEU A 480 19.80 -14.76 10.06
N SER A 481 20.98 -14.37 10.53
CA SER A 481 21.13 -13.73 11.83
C SER A 481 20.53 -12.32 11.83
N PRO A 482 20.21 -11.74 13.00
CA PRO A 482 19.71 -10.37 13.11
C PRO A 482 20.58 -9.33 12.41
N GLN A 483 21.92 -9.41 12.56
CA GLN A 483 22.86 -8.53 11.86
C GLN A 483 22.80 -8.67 10.33
N GLU A 484 22.69 -9.90 9.81
CA GLU A 484 22.61 -10.14 8.37
C GLU A 484 21.30 -9.62 7.79
N GLN A 485 20.17 -9.84 8.49
CA GLN A 485 18.86 -9.33 8.09
C GLN A 485 18.88 -7.80 8.02
N GLU A 486 19.33 -7.14 9.08
CA GLU A 486 19.36 -5.68 9.14
C GLU A 486 20.20 -5.08 8.02
N LYS A 487 21.39 -5.64 7.76
CA LYS A 487 22.26 -5.18 6.67
C LYS A 487 21.52 -5.24 5.32
N LEU A 488 20.92 -6.37 4.99
CA LEU A 488 20.21 -6.56 3.72
C LEU A 488 18.98 -5.63 3.60
N LEU A 489 18.29 -5.39 4.72
CA LEU A 489 17.12 -4.52 4.78
C LEU A 489 17.50 -3.03 4.66
N ARG A 490 18.59 -2.60 5.30
CA ARG A 490 19.17 -1.26 5.14
C ARG A 490 19.65 -1.03 3.71
N ASP A 491 20.31 -2.01 3.10
CA ASP A 491 20.74 -1.94 1.69
C ASP A 491 19.54 -1.86 0.74
N ALA A 492 18.44 -2.58 1.01
CA ALA A 492 17.20 -2.49 0.25
C ALA A 492 16.53 -1.12 0.40
N ALA A 493 16.48 -0.59 1.61
CA ALA A 493 15.96 0.75 1.90
C ALA A 493 16.79 1.86 1.24
N GLY A 494 18.12 1.74 1.26
CA GLY A 494 19.05 2.64 0.58
C GLY A 494 18.82 2.67 -0.94
N ARG A 495 18.68 1.49 -1.56
CA ARG A 495 18.34 1.37 -2.99
C ARG A 495 17.01 2.04 -3.34
N LYS A 496 16.00 1.93 -2.47
CA LYS A 496 14.72 2.64 -2.66
C LYS A 496 14.96 4.16 -2.69
N ARG A 497 15.71 4.69 -1.72
CA ARG A 497 16.07 6.13 -1.65
C ARG A 497 16.89 6.59 -2.85
N GLU A 498 17.79 5.77 -3.37
CA GLU A 498 18.60 6.06 -4.58
C GLU A 498 17.78 6.07 -5.87
N PHE A 499 16.66 5.34 -5.91
CA PHE A 499 15.81 5.28 -7.10
C PHE A 499 14.84 6.47 -7.22
N ILE A 500 14.56 7.18 -6.11
CA ILE A 500 13.63 8.34 -6.07
C ILE A 500 13.91 9.36 -7.19
N PRO A 501 15.16 9.82 -7.44
CA PRO A 501 15.43 10.79 -8.50
C PRO A 501 15.10 10.31 -9.91
N LYS A 502 15.05 8.99 -10.14
CA LYS A 502 14.81 8.38 -11.45
C LYS A 502 13.32 8.16 -11.73
N SER A 503 12.48 8.11 -10.70
CA SER A 503 11.06 7.71 -10.81
C SER A 503 10.07 8.87 -10.78
N HIS A 504 10.50 10.07 -10.41
CA HIS A 504 9.60 11.20 -10.14
C HIS A 504 9.97 12.41 -11.00
N THR A 505 8.97 13.21 -11.36
CA THR A 505 9.16 14.41 -12.18
C THR A 505 10.07 15.42 -11.48
N GLU A 506 9.92 15.59 -10.17
CA GLU A 506 10.79 16.44 -9.34
C GLU A 506 11.67 15.61 -8.39
N GLY A 507 12.16 14.46 -8.86
CA GLY A 507 12.75 13.43 -8.01
C GLY A 507 13.97 13.86 -7.19
N THR A 508 14.83 14.74 -7.70
CA THR A 508 15.96 15.28 -6.91
C THR A 508 15.48 16.15 -5.76
N ARG A 509 14.44 16.97 -5.97
CA ARG A 509 13.83 17.81 -4.93
C ARG A 509 13.08 16.96 -3.90
N ALA A 510 12.37 15.92 -4.35
CA ALA A 510 11.73 14.93 -3.49
C ALA A 510 12.75 14.24 -2.57
N GLN A 511 13.87 13.75 -3.14
CA GLN A 511 14.94 13.13 -2.36
C GLN A 511 15.54 14.10 -1.33
N ARG A 512 15.84 15.34 -1.71
CA ARG A 512 16.38 16.36 -0.78
C ARG A 512 15.40 16.67 0.36
N LEU A 513 14.12 16.80 0.06
CA LEU A 513 13.08 17.03 1.04
C LEU A 513 13.00 15.86 2.03
N LEU A 514 12.94 14.62 1.53
CA LEU A 514 12.88 13.42 2.36
C LEU A 514 14.13 13.24 3.22
N ASP A 515 15.32 13.48 2.68
CA ASP A 515 16.57 13.45 3.45
C ASP A 515 16.57 14.49 4.58
N SER A 516 16.01 15.67 4.32
CA SER A 516 15.92 16.73 5.33
C SER A 516 14.91 16.40 6.41
N VAL A 517 13.75 15.83 6.04
CA VAL A 517 12.76 15.31 6.99
C VAL A 517 13.35 14.16 7.81
N GLY A 518 14.13 13.27 7.19
CA GLY A 518 14.84 12.17 7.85
C GLY A 518 15.83 12.69 8.88
N ALA A 519 16.71 13.62 8.49
CA ALA A 519 17.68 14.25 9.40
C ALA A 519 17.00 14.98 10.57
N PHE A 520 15.93 15.73 10.29
CA PHE A 520 15.15 16.40 11.32
C PHE A 520 14.50 15.40 12.30
N CYS A 521 13.89 14.33 11.78
CA CYS A 521 13.32 13.26 12.60
C CYS A 521 14.37 12.57 13.47
N TYR A 522 15.57 12.36 12.91
CA TYR A 522 16.70 11.74 13.62
C TYR A 522 17.12 12.59 14.81
N ASP A 523 17.38 13.89 14.58
CA ASP A 523 17.78 14.83 15.64
C ASP A 523 16.75 14.92 16.76
N GLN A 524 15.45 14.83 16.44
CA GLN A 524 14.37 14.86 17.43
C GLN A 524 14.21 13.52 18.19
N THR A 525 14.53 12.41 17.54
CA THR A 525 14.39 11.06 18.12
C THR A 525 15.49 10.77 19.12
N PHE A 526 16.74 11.06 18.76
CA PHE A 526 17.92 10.79 19.59
C PHE A 526 18.25 11.93 20.57
N ALA A 527 17.29 12.80 20.86
CA ALA A 527 17.41 13.73 21.97
C ALA A 527 17.53 12.92 23.29
N PRO A 528 18.48 13.23 24.20
CA PRO A 528 18.79 12.37 25.35
C PRO A 528 17.62 12.08 26.30
N ASN A 529 16.63 12.97 26.36
CA ASN A 529 15.41 12.80 27.17
C ASN A 529 14.30 12.02 26.44
N ALA A 530 14.55 11.54 25.23
CA ALA A 530 13.59 10.88 24.33
C ALA A 530 12.19 11.52 24.42
N PRO A 531 12.03 12.81 24.11
CA PRO A 531 10.85 13.58 24.48
C PRO A 531 9.58 13.09 23.76
N TYR A 532 9.76 12.32 22.68
CA TYR A 532 8.70 11.73 21.86
C TYR A 532 8.92 10.23 21.70
N ALA A 533 8.90 9.47 22.80
CA ALA A 533 9.00 8.01 22.73
C ALA A 533 7.84 7.42 21.87
N PRO A 534 8.10 6.42 21.00
CA PRO A 534 9.37 5.74 20.76
C PRO A 534 10.35 6.50 19.83
N GLY A 535 9.87 7.52 19.12
CA GLY A 535 10.68 8.48 18.35
C GLY A 535 9.82 9.27 17.37
N VAL A 536 10.42 10.28 16.74
CA VAL A 536 9.77 11.13 15.73
C VAL A 536 10.04 10.55 14.34
N THR A 537 9.00 10.32 13.56
CA THR A 537 9.13 9.73 12.21
C THR A 537 8.31 10.48 11.16
N GLY A 538 7.84 11.69 11.48
CA GLY A 538 7.01 12.48 10.59
C GLY A 538 6.94 13.95 10.97
N VAL A 539 6.44 14.74 10.03
CA VAL A 539 6.24 16.18 10.19
C VAL A 539 4.78 16.54 9.97
N ARG A 540 4.26 17.51 10.72
CA ARG A 540 2.88 17.97 10.62
C ARG A 540 2.80 19.36 10.02
N LEU A 541 1.92 19.53 9.05
CA LEU A 541 1.42 20.83 8.62
C LEU A 541 0.05 21.06 9.27
N SER A 542 -0.10 22.19 9.98
CA SER A 542 -1.40 22.60 10.52
C SER A 542 -2.39 22.91 9.37
N ARG A 543 -3.68 22.94 9.67
CA ARG A 543 -4.70 23.33 8.68
C ARG A 543 -4.43 24.71 8.07
N ALA A 544 -3.93 25.66 8.87
CA ALA A 544 -3.54 26.98 8.40
C ALA A 544 -2.35 26.94 7.43
N GLU A 545 -1.36 26.09 7.70
CA GLU A 545 -0.21 25.88 6.80
C GLU A 545 -0.63 25.18 5.49
N LEU A 546 -1.51 24.18 5.56
CA LEU A 546 -2.05 23.51 4.38
C LEU A 546 -2.87 24.47 3.49
N ALA A 547 -3.66 25.37 4.10
CA ALA A 547 -4.41 26.38 3.35
C ALA A 547 -3.49 27.27 2.51
N LYS A 548 -2.29 27.61 3.01
CA LYS A 548 -1.30 28.39 2.24
C LYS A 548 -0.83 27.68 0.98
N LEU A 549 -0.77 26.34 0.97
CA LEU A 549 -0.42 25.55 -0.20
C LEU A 549 -1.57 25.49 -1.21
N ALA A 550 -2.82 25.43 -0.73
CA ALA A 550 -4.01 25.26 -1.57
C ALA A 550 -4.63 26.58 -2.06
N GLU A 551 -4.30 27.73 -1.47
CA GLU A 551 -4.93 29.03 -1.79
C GLU A 551 -4.55 29.56 -3.19
N PRO A 552 -5.52 29.64 -4.14
CA PRO A 552 -5.25 30.15 -5.48
C PRO A 552 -5.00 31.67 -5.50
N SER A 553 -5.54 32.39 -4.52
CA SER A 553 -5.53 33.85 -4.44
C SER A 553 -4.20 34.46 -3.99
N LYS A 554 -3.35 33.69 -3.29
CA LYS A 554 -2.01 34.10 -2.86
C LYS A 554 -1.05 32.92 -3.01
N PRO A 555 -0.69 32.55 -4.25
CA PRO A 555 0.22 31.43 -4.46
C PRO A 555 1.57 31.73 -3.77
N LEU A 556 2.14 30.75 -3.08
CA LEU A 556 3.48 30.76 -2.46
C LEU A 556 4.63 30.88 -3.50
N GLY A 557 4.36 31.49 -4.64
CA GLY A 557 5.24 31.52 -5.81
C GLY A 557 5.41 30.14 -6.47
N PRO A 558 6.27 30.04 -7.50
CA PRO A 558 6.55 28.80 -8.21
C PRO A 558 7.17 27.70 -7.32
N VAL A 559 7.91 28.09 -6.27
CA VAL A 559 8.51 27.16 -5.31
C VAL A 559 7.44 26.48 -4.46
N GLY A 560 6.40 27.20 -4.02
CA GLY A 560 5.29 26.61 -3.27
C GLY A 560 4.49 25.60 -4.09
N GLN A 561 4.20 25.92 -5.36
CA GLN A 561 3.55 24.97 -6.29
C GLN A 561 4.40 23.73 -6.54
N THR A 562 5.72 23.90 -6.60
CA THR A 562 6.67 22.78 -6.73
C THR A 562 6.61 21.90 -5.47
N LEU A 563 6.59 22.50 -4.27
CA LEU A 563 6.49 21.76 -3.02
C LEU A 563 5.18 20.97 -2.93
N GLU A 564 4.05 21.57 -3.31
CA GLU A 564 2.76 20.89 -3.36
C GLU A 564 2.82 19.65 -4.26
N ARG A 565 3.37 19.79 -5.49
CA ARG A 565 3.57 18.68 -6.42
C ARG A 565 4.48 17.60 -5.84
N VAL A 566 5.61 18.00 -5.24
CA VAL A 566 6.57 17.07 -4.62
C VAL A 566 5.92 16.31 -3.45
N LEU A 567 5.18 16.98 -2.57
CA LEU A 567 4.46 16.31 -1.47
C LEU A 567 3.37 15.36 -1.99
N ALA A 568 2.66 15.77 -3.03
CA ALA A 568 1.65 14.92 -3.67
C ALA A 568 2.27 13.68 -4.33
N GLU A 569 3.37 13.84 -5.06
CA GLU A 569 4.14 12.74 -5.67
C GLU A 569 4.70 11.79 -4.60
N CYS A 570 5.34 12.32 -3.56
CA CYS A 570 5.88 11.51 -2.46
C CYS A 570 4.79 10.70 -1.74
N ALA A 571 3.61 11.28 -1.54
CA ALA A 571 2.49 10.53 -0.94
C ALA A 571 1.88 9.53 -1.93
N ALA A 572 1.76 9.89 -3.22
CA ALA A 572 1.23 9.01 -4.26
C ALA A 572 2.12 7.78 -4.50
N GLU A 573 3.44 7.90 -4.35
CA GLU A 573 4.40 6.80 -4.54
C GLU A 573 4.83 6.15 -3.21
N ASN A 574 4.00 6.27 -2.17
CA ASN A 574 4.21 5.64 -0.85
C ASN A 574 5.56 5.97 -0.18
N LEU A 575 6.14 7.15 -0.45
CA LEU A 575 7.31 7.66 0.26
C LEU A 575 6.91 8.39 1.55
N LEU A 576 5.74 9.04 1.53
CA LEU A 576 5.11 9.67 2.69
C LEU A 576 3.73 9.06 2.96
N VAL A 577 3.47 8.68 4.21
CA VAL A 577 2.17 8.19 4.67
C VAL A 577 1.44 9.32 5.36
N GLN A 578 0.29 9.70 4.79
CA GLN A 578 -0.54 10.77 5.34
C GLN A 578 -1.47 10.26 6.44
N ARG A 579 -1.56 11.00 7.55
CA ARG A 579 -2.59 10.81 8.57
C ARG A 579 -3.15 12.14 9.05
N GLU A 580 -4.45 12.19 9.25
CA GLU A 580 -5.07 13.35 9.89
C GLU A 580 -4.71 13.38 11.37
N SER A 581 -4.42 14.57 11.87
CA SER A 581 -4.26 14.85 13.29
C SER A 581 -5.49 15.59 13.79
N GLN A 582 -6.08 15.05 14.86
CA GLN A 582 -7.22 15.69 15.52
C GLN A 582 -6.75 16.92 16.29
N ALA A 583 -7.63 17.92 16.38
CA ALA A 583 -7.40 19.06 17.25
C ALA A 583 -7.37 18.60 18.71
N THR A 584 -6.43 19.12 19.48
CA THR A 584 -6.36 18.97 20.93
C THR A 584 -6.45 20.34 21.57
N GLY A 585 -6.71 20.43 22.88
CA GLY A 585 -6.85 21.72 23.57
C GLY A 585 -5.66 22.68 23.40
N SER A 586 -4.49 22.18 23.00
CA SER A 586 -3.27 22.97 22.75
C SER A 586 -2.79 23.00 21.30
N ARG A 587 -3.42 22.27 20.36
CA ARG A 587 -2.97 22.20 18.96
C ARG A 587 -4.13 22.07 17.98
N ASP A 588 -4.10 22.88 16.94
CA ASP A 588 -5.05 22.78 15.82
C ASP A 588 -4.94 21.44 15.08
N SER A 589 -6.02 21.06 14.40
CA SER A 589 -6.01 19.94 13.45
C SER A 589 -5.05 20.21 12.28
N GLY A 590 -4.53 19.14 11.67
CA GLY A 590 -3.64 19.23 10.51
C GLY A 590 -3.36 17.87 9.90
N THR A 591 -2.45 17.84 8.92
CA THR A 591 -2.03 16.59 8.25
C THR A 591 -0.59 16.27 8.63
N ILE A 592 -0.37 15.04 9.09
CA ILE A 592 0.94 14.49 9.40
C ILE A 592 1.42 13.70 8.18
N PHE A 593 2.65 13.99 7.76
CA PHE A 593 3.39 13.27 6.74
C PHE A 593 4.46 12.43 7.43
N TYR A 594 4.16 11.14 7.63
CA TYR A 594 5.13 10.18 8.14
C TYR A 594 6.03 9.69 7.02
N LEU A 595 7.31 9.48 7.30
CA LEU A 595 8.17 8.74 6.39
C LEU A 595 7.66 7.29 6.29
N ASN A 596 7.69 6.74 5.07
CA ASN A 596 7.49 5.31 4.87
C ASN A 596 8.48 4.52 5.74
N ARG A 597 8.08 3.35 6.25
CA ARG A 597 8.86 2.59 7.23
C ARG A 597 10.15 2.01 6.67
N SER A 598 10.20 1.67 5.38
CA SER A 598 11.47 1.36 4.71
C SER A 598 12.43 2.57 4.69
N LEU A 599 11.93 3.80 4.51
CA LEU A 599 12.77 5.01 4.60
C LEU A 599 13.20 5.30 6.05
N CYS A 600 12.38 4.97 7.04
CA CYS A 600 12.78 5.05 8.45
C CYS A 600 14.02 4.19 8.71
N VAL A 601 14.06 2.97 8.17
CA VAL A 601 15.24 2.08 8.27
C VAL A 601 16.49 2.69 7.64
N HIS A 602 16.36 3.36 6.49
CA HIS A 602 17.49 4.06 5.87
C HIS A 602 18.06 5.17 6.74
N TYR A 603 17.21 5.88 7.49
CA TYR A 603 17.61 6.98 8.36
C TYR A 603 17.85 6.58 9.83
N GLY A 604 17.81 5.29 10.17
CA GLY A 604 18.00 4.84 11.56
C GLY A 604 16.84 5.20 12.50
N LEU A 605 15.63 5.37 11.98
CA LEU A 605 14.43 5.81 12.73
C LEU A 605 13.53 4.63 13.16
N PRO A 606 12.73 4.80 14.24
CA PRO A 606 11.87 3.73 14.74
C PRO A 606 10.76 3.36 13.74
N LEU A 607 10.30 2.12 13.84
CA LEU A 607 9.26 1.58 12.96
C LEU A 607 7.84 1.94 13.43
N GLN A 608 7.67 2.29 14.71
CA GLN A 608 6.39 2.63 15.28
C GLN A 608 5.84 3.95 14.73
N MET A 609 4.51 4.04 14.63
CA MET A 609 3.79 5.26 14.26
C MET A 609 3.39 6.02 15.55
N GLY A 610 3.73 7.31 15.67
CA GLY A 610 3.25 8.12 16.80
C GLY A 610 3.94 9.47 16.99
N GLY A 611 5.26 9.54 16.85
CA GLY A 611 5.99 10.79 17.03
C GLY A 611 6.03 11.64 15.77
N TRP A 612 5.65 12.91 15.90
CA TRP A 612 5.68 13.91 14.84
C TRP A 612 5.92 15.31 15.43
N ARG A 613 6.37 16.24 14.59
CA ARG A 613 6.63 17.63 14.96
C ARG A 613 6.01 18.60 13.98
N ASP A 614 5.51 19.72 14.49
CA ASP A 614 5.03 20.82 13.67
C ASP A 614 6.16 21.44 12.85
N VAL A 615 5.88 21.69 11.58
CA VAL A 615 6.75 22.44 10.66
C VAL A 615 5.91 23.43 9.87
N SER A 616 6.55 24.48 9.37
CA SER A 616 5.92 25.45 8.47
C SER A 616 6.16 25.08 6.99
N VAL A 617 5.27 25.55 6.11
CA VAL A 617 5.48 25.42 4.65
C VAL A 617 6.79 26.06 4.22
N GLY A 618 7.15 27.20 4.83
CA GLY A 618 8.41 27.89 4.54
C GLY A 618 9.65 27.06 4.88
N GLU A 619 9.61 26.25 5.95
CA GLU A 619 10.70 25.32 6.27
C GLU A 619 10.78 24.17 5.27
N LEU A 620 9.65 23.57 4.89
CA LEU A 620 9.64 22.51 3.88
C LEU A 620 10.14 23.01 2.52
N MET A 621 9.78 24.25 2.12
CA MET A 621 10.31 24.88 0.91
C MET A 621 11.83 25.01 0.99
N LYS A 622 12.36 25.48 2.13
CA LYS A 622 13.81 25.59 2.34
C LYS A 622 14.49 24.22 2.26
N TRP A 623 13.94 23.19 2.89
CA TRP A 623 14.48 21.83 2.88
C TRP A 623 14.49 21.18 1.49
N MET A 624 13.46 21.46 0.69
CA MET A 624 13.37 21.00 -0.70
C MET A 624 14.44 21.64 -1.58
N GLU A 625 14.71 22.93 -1.42
CA GLU A 625 15.73 23.65 -2.19
C GLU A 625 17.15 23.36 -1.69
N ARG A 626 17.33 23.40 -0.37
CA ARG A 626 18.58 23.25 0.36
C ARG A 626 18.42 22.14 1.38
N ARG A 627 19.14 21.04 1.17
CA ARG A 627 19.16 19.91 2.11
C ARG A 627 19.50 20.42 3.51
N LEU A 628 18.68 20.07 4.51
CA LEU A 628 19.02 20.31 5.91
C LEU A 628 20.33 19.59 6.21
N THR A 629 21.38 20.35 6.54
CA THR A 629 22.61 19.77 7.04
C THR A 629 22.39 19.37 8.50
N PRO A 630 22.52 18.08 8.83
CA PRO A 630 22.39 17.60 10.19
C PRO A 630 23.46 18.24 11.07
N ASN A 631 23.15 18.42 12.35
CA ASN A 631 24.14 18.94 13.28
C ASN A 631 25.32 17.94 13.35
N ARG A 632 26.54 18.44 13.17
CA ARG A 632 27.73 17.74 12.68
C ARG A 632 28.32 16.63 13.58
N LYS A 633 27.52 15.90 14.36
CA LYS A 633 27.96 14.81 15.25
C LYS A 633 27.60 13.39 14.81
N SER A 634 26.73 13.19 13.82
CA SER A 634 26.00 11.91 13.70
C SER A 634 25.91 11.25 12.31
N LEU A 635 26.69 11.67 11.30
CA LEU A 635 26.59 11.09 9.95
C LEU A 635 27.89 10.56 9.34
N GLU A 636 28.94 10.42 10.15
CA GLU A 636 30.17 9.73 9.74
C GLU A 636 30.23 8.30 10.30
N VAL A 637 29.16 7.52 10.16
CA VAL A 637 29.25 6.05 10.10
C VAL A 637 28.11 5.53 9.22
N VAL A 638 28.35 5.44 7.91
CA VAL A 638 27.57 4.60 6.98
C VAL A 638 28.54 3.61 6.36
#